data_AF-A0A497IC11-F1
#
_entry.id   AF-A0A497IC11-F1
#
_cell.length_a   1.000
_cell.length_b   1.000
_cell.length_c   1.000
_cell.angle_alpha   90.00
_cell.angle_beta   90.00
_cell.angle_gamma   90.00
#
_symmetry.space_group_name_H-M   'P 1'
#
loop_
_entity.id
_entity.type
_entity.pdbx_description
1 polymer ?
#
loop_
_entity_poly.entity_id
_entity_poly.type
_entity_poly.pdbx_seq_one_letter_code
_entity_poly.pdbx_strand_id
1 'polypeptide(L)'
;SLTSTGAGIQAISIVAGVNNDVTLDAQGGAITDDGLAAVDVTADVLTADAVTGIDLDTQAVSISGTNTTSGDIQIDNTDAGGGTTTINNLLNQDTGGADAGGSITFTNTGGNLTIAGAVTNNDAGPINIDNTGGAITINAPVSVTTGAGLTGNETITITAHSPITVNANITAPGDITLDAQEAVPAAAGDDLTLNANVTSTGGNIILYAGDDIIQNTGTVSTNGGTITAEAAHNDNDSAGSFTQAAGTSFVSGSGAVATGGAISVTARDNVNLALLDARGTTTNGNVTVTSTNADITDSDLGTVPTDIDIYANDLTLSAANNIGGPSPAEIDISMTGNLTMNAGGSIYVGFLGDVSLGAITAGNLWLSATDNIYDDERNAANTAAEAGYDWTLVNITGNLTLIADSDTDGTGQIGIDHNTLDNDMDAGYLDLRVGGTGTFSSSGDVYLNFDQAAALNTSNLTVNSPNNGNTVAIVNSSGNINYNGGTFQTEDNLIFAAVGDFNLNSGLTHALTTNSTLVLNATNDVNLGANLSTIWGDINIAGDFSSNYLGIARDSVGAITQSAGTVLIGDANRVLTLEAGSGIGAAGVPIFTQVRNLVAYNTDGTTGSASGHIVIDNTGRLNIIAGALGDGVRNEGGVVNITAHSPIYVLAPIWAVNNIMLTANGAVDGDIDVGANITSGSGGVYLTAGSDIMINTGIISSNNLIHMIAGGEIAQTGGTVGSGSEDLVLDAGDDINVSNADVNRLAAKTTSGYLLVTNNGNLTLADILGTWGYAISNSDKDILITVNAAGAEAGDLTISSLVQNTGTGQVILYADNDITQNANITTNGEDVEIDAGNLFTMGNDIQINTTAGTAEIDIEAGGNVTLGQLITGNAIVESTGGSITAATNTLPEIQANSADLKAATGIGGANFNTQIGTLKAEVTGTGNMEIYNNGGLTITSAITNNGSIKIDTQNDMTVNFVEAGGTGDVTLIVSTSGNMNIDTIKALGDDIYLSVNTGGILDNNGALTNITANGLSGDSDNGISLDTVVSQMALNNDEGQIDIFNQGDLDITTVGTINGITNDGSTGPADINLVNVGSLTISQPVSITTDGAIDIQTHSPVNVNANVSAPGNVSITAGDNDGATTDDIAIAANINIQSTGGDVYLTAGDDITQAAGTGVISAGG
;
A
#
# COMPACT_ATOMS: atom_id res chain seq x y z
N SER A 1 85.01 -31.33 -64.49
CA SER A 1 84.07 -32.45 -64.31
C SER A 1 84.81 -33.67 -63.78
N LEU A 2 84.30 -34.28 -62.71
CA LEU A 2 84.78 -35.52 -62.10
C LEU A 2 83.59 -36.47 -61.91
N THR A 3 83.71 -37.72 -62.38
CA THR A 3 82.65 -38.74 -62.26
C THR A 3 83.19 -39.99 -61.59
N SER A 4 82.47 -40.51 -60.58
CA SER A 4 82.72 -41.79 -59.94
C SER A 4 81.51 -42.71 -60.11
N THR A 5 81.71 -43.89 -60.67
CA THR A 5 80.62 -44.85 -60.95
C THR A 5 80.43 -45.89 -59.83
N GLY A 6 81.14 -45.80 -58.70
CA GLY A 6 81.18 -46.85 -57.70
C GLY A 6 81.26 -46.38 -56.24
N ALA A 7 82.23 -45.53 -55.89
CA ALA A 7 82.36 -44.94 -54.55
C ALA A 7 81.98 -43.44 -54.57
N GLY A 8 81.95 -42.79 -53.41
CA GLY A 8 81.78 -41.33 -53.32
C GLY A 8 82.96 -40.51 -53.87
N ILE A 9 82.81 -39.20 -53.88
CA ILE A 9 83.86 -38.21 -54.19
C ILE A 9 84.17 -37.44 -52.91
N GLN A 10 85.42 -37.49 -52.44
CA GLN A 10 85.90 -36.54 -51.43
C GLN A 10 86.56 -35.36 -52.14
N ALA A 11 85.94 -34.17 -52.05
CA ALA A 11 86.57 -32.91 -52.41
C ALA A 11 87.50 -32.47 -51.27
N ILE A 12 88.61 -31.85 -51.63
CA ILE A 12 89.61 -31.30 -50.67
C ILE A 12 90.01 -29.91 -51.16
N SER A 13 90.30 -29.79 -52.46
CA SER A 13 90.49 -28.50 -53.11
C SER A 13 90.36 -28.63 -54.63
N ILE A 14 89.37 -27.97 -55.21
CA ILE A 14 89.03 -27.92 -56.63
C ILE A 14 88.86 -26.45 -57.01
N VAL A 15 89.93 -25.86 -57.55
CA VAL A 15 89.95 -24.45 -57.94
C VAL A 15 89.85 -24.34 -59.47
N ALA A 16 88.61 -24.26 -59.99
CA ALA A 16 88.37 -23.94 -61.40
C ALA A 16 88.45 -22.43 -61.68
N GLY A 17 88.38 -21.63 -60.60
CA GLY A 17 88.36 -20.17 -60.63
C GLY A 17 86.97 -19.61 -60.95
N VAL A 18 86.77 -18.32 -60.66
CA VAL A 18 85.46 -17.63 -60.66
C VAL A 18 84.75 -17.48 -62.00
N ASN A 19 85.32 -18.01 -63.10
CA ASN A 19 84.73 -17.93 -64.46
C ASN A 19 84.58 -19.30 -65.14
N ASN A 20 84.86 -20.40 -64.44
CA ASN A 20 84.79 -21.74 -65.01
C ASN A 20 84.00 -22.68 -64.09
N ASP A 21 83.36 -23.66 -64.72
CA ASP A 21 82.41 -24.55 -64.04
C ASP A 21 83.07 -25.80 -63.44
N VAL A 22 82.49 -26.27 -62.34
CA VAL A 22 82.80 -27.55 -61.70
C VAL A 22 81.57 -28.44 -61.79
N THR A 23 81.79 -29.71 -62.19
CA THR A 23 80.77 -30.76 -62.15
C THR A 23 81.34 -31.94 -61.37
N LEU A 24 80.65 -32.37 -60.32
CA LEU A 24 80.95 -33.56 -59.53
C LEU A 24 79.78 -34.52 -59.65
N ASP A 25 80.04 -35.75 -60.09
CA ASP A 25 79.01 -36.78 -60.34
C ASP A 25 79.40 -38.10 -59.65
N ALA A 26 78.89 -38.33 -58.44
CA ALA A 26 79.13 -39.51 -57.61
C ALA A 26 77.95 -40.51 -57.72
N GLN A 27 77.90 -41.29 -58.80
CA GLN A 27 76.80 -42.21 -59.14
C GLN A 27 76.64 -43.42 -58.19
N GLY A 28 77.47 -43.56 -57.15
CA GLY A 28 77.43 -44.69 -56.21
C GLY A 28 77.71 -44.34 -54.75
N GLY A 29 77.83 -43.06 -54.39
CA GLY A 29 78.12 -42.63 -53.02
C GLY A 29 77.93 -41.14 -52.80
N ALA A 30 78.40 -40.64 -51.66
CA ALA A 30 78.31 -39.22 -51.28
C ALA A 30 79.36 -38.35 -52.00
N ILE A 31 79.11 -37.05 -52.06
CA ILE A 31 80.13 -36.02 -52.25
C ILE A 31 80.43 -35.44 -50.87
N THR A 32 81.67 -35.53 -50.37
CA THR A 32 82.04 -35.04 -49.03
C THR A 32 83.25 -34.12 -49.10
N ASP A 33 83.44 -33.33 -48.07
CA ASP A 33 84.61 -32.49 -47.82
C ASP A 33 85.75 -33.26 -47.12
N ASP A 34 86.78 -32.52 -46.67
CA ASP A 34 87.85 -33.04 -45.81
C ASP A 34 87.63 -32.81 -44.30
N GLY A 35 86.49 -32.22 -43.93
CA GLY A 35 86.09 -31.87 -42.57
C GLY A 35 86.73 -30.59 -42.03
N LEU A 36 87.38 -29.78 -42.87
CA LEU A 36 87.93 -28.47 -42.52
C LEU A 36 87.10 -27.37 -43.17
N ALA A 37 86.93 -26.24 -42.49
CA ALA A 37 86.16 -25.06 -42.95
C ALA A 37 86.79 -24.29 -44.15
N ALA A 38 87.67 -24.92 -44.93
CA ALA A 38 88.36 -24.30 -46.03
C ALA A 38 87.66 -24.67 -47.34
N VAL A 39 87.46 -23.69 -48.23
CA VAL A 39 86.75 -23.89 -49.52
C VAL A 39 87.27 -25.11 -50.29
N ASP A 40 86.41 -26.12 -50.42
CA ASP A 40 86.63 -27.31 -51.22
C ASP A 40 86.52 -27.02 -52.71
N VAL A 41 85.57 -26.18 -53.11
CA VAL A 41 85.27 -25.92 -54.53
C VAL A 41 85.14 -24.44 -54.83
N THR A 42 86.00 -23.91 -55.70
CA THR A 42 85.89 -22.55 -56.26
C THR A 42 85.52 -22.62 -57.75
N ALA A 43 84.36 -22.07 -58.13
CA ALA A 43 83.81 -22.16 -59.48
C ALA A 43 82.96 -20.93 -59.87
N ASP A 44 82.61 -20.80 -61.14
CA ASP A 44 81.49 -19.95 -61.59
C ASP A 44 80.17 -20.71 -61.34
N VAL A 45 79.98 -21.84 -62.03
CA VAL A 45 78.88 -22.78 -61.77
C VAL A 45 79.39 -24.07 -61.11
N LEU A 46 78.79 -24.48 -59.99
CA LEU A 46 78.95 -25.80 -59.39
C LEU A 46 77.71 -26.66 -59.69
N THR A 47 77.92 -27.85 -60.23
CA THR A 47 76.92 -28.92 -60.32
C THR A 47 77.42 -30.13 -59.55
N ALA A 48 76.71 -30.54 -58.50
CA ALA A 48 77.07 -31.68 -57.65
C ALA A 48 75.91 -32.69 -57.64
N ASP A 49 76.13 -33.87 -58.23
CA ASP A 49 75.16 -34.96 -58.25
C ASP A 49 75.71 -36.15 -57.44
N ALA A 50 74.99 -36.59 -56.41
CA ALA A 50 75.39 -37.66 -55.50
C ALA A 50 74.24 -38.64 -55.24
N VAL A 51 74.58 -39.81 -54.69
CA VAL A 51 73.58 -40.82 -54.29
C VAL A 51 73.29 -40.77 -52.79
N THR A 52 74.30 -40.57 -51.94
CA THR A 52 74.16 -40.71 -50.48
C THR A 52 74.61 -39.47 -49.66
N GLY A 53 74.38 -38.26 -50.19
CA GLY A 53 74.65 -36.98 -49.53
C GLY A 53 75.65 -36.09 -50.28
N ILE A 54 75.59 -34.78 -50.03
CA ILE A 54 76.50 -33.74 -50.52
C ILE A 54 76.90 -32.90 -49.30
N ASP A 55 78.20 -32.77 -49.04
CA ASP A 55 78.76 -31.90 -48.00
C ASP A 55 79.97 -31.17 -48.59
N LEU A 56 79.88 -29.84 -48.73
CA LEU A 56 80.91 -29.02 -49.40
C LEU A 56 80.98 -27.59 -48.85
N ASP A 57 82.20 -27.14 -48.57
CA ASP A 57 82.56 -25.73 -48.49
C ASP A 57 82.84 -25.18 -49.90
N THR A 58 82.14 -24.13 -50.29
CA THR A 58 82.15 -23.64 -51.67
C THR A 58 82.39 -22.14 -51.79
N GLN A 59 82.87 -21.77 -52.97
CA GLN A 59 82.93 -20.39 -53.44
C GLN A 59 82.47 -20.40 -54.91
N ALA A 60 81.16 -20.38 -55.11
CA ALA A 60 80.51 -20.46 -56.41
C ALA A 60 79.46 -19.35 -56.59
N VAL A 61 79.38 -18.83 -57.82
CA VAL A 61 78.34 -17.85 -58.21
C VAL A 61 77.00 -18.55 -58.40
N SER A 62 77.01 -19.77 -58.93
CA SER A 62 75.79 -20.53 -59.24
C SER A 62 75.93 -22.00 -58.82
N ILE A 63 74.95 -22.54 -58.11
CA ILE A 63 75.04 -23.87 -57.49
C ILE A 63 73.83 -24.71 -57.86
N SER A 64 74.07 -25.95 -58.28
CA SER A 64 73.07 -27.00 -58.45
C SER A 64 73.53 -28.25 -57.70
N GLY A 65 72.68 -28.80 -56.85
CA GLY A 65 72.93 -30.01 -56.07
C GLY A 65 71.78 -31.02 -56.23
N THR A 66 72.09 -32.27 -56.53
CA THR A 66 71.10 -33.37 -56.54
C THR A 66 71.60 -34.54 -55.71
N ASN A 67 70.86 -34.94 -54.69
CA ASN A 67 71.06 -36.19 -53.97
C ASN A 67 69.89 -37.13 -54.26
N THR A 68 70.10 -38.42 -54.57
CA THR A 68 69.02 -39.28 -55.11
C THR A 68 68.55 -40.44 -54.23
N THR A 69 69.13 -40.66 -53.03
CA THR A 69 68.63 -41.72 -52.13
C THR A 69 68.57 -41.37 -50.63
N SER A 70 69.68 -41.02 -49.99
CA SER A 70 69.72 -40.80 -48.53
C SER A 70 70.77 -39.76 -48.14
N GLY A 71 70.65 -39.11 -46.98
CA GLY A 71 71.65 -38.18 -46.46
C GLY A 71 71.41 -36.72 -46.85
N ASP A 72 72.19 -35.83 -46.24
CA ASP A 72 71.98 -34.40 -46.32
C ASP A 72 72.58 -33.78 -47.59
N ILE A 73 72.02 -32.64 -48.01
CA ILE A 73 72.72 -31.66 -48.84
C ILE A 73 73.13 -30.52 -47.92
N GLN A 74 74.39 -30.46 -47.54
CA GLN A 74 75.01 -29.37 -46.80
C GLN A 74 75.97 -28.63 -47.73
N ILE A 75 75.73 -27.33 -47.95
CA ILE A 75 76.60 -26.49 -48.76
C ILE A 75 76.81 -25.16 -48.05
N ASP A 76 78.06 -24.89 -47.71
CA ASP A 76 78.47 -23.63 -47.11
C ASP A 76 79.20 -22.79 -48.17
N ASN A 77 78.51 -21.81 -48.73
CA ASN A 77 79.03 -20.96 -49.80
C ASN A 77 79.55 -19.61 -49.27
N THR A 78 80.73 -19.23 -49.76
CA THR A 78 81.35 -17.91 -49.58
C THR A 78 81.39 -17.17 -50.92
N ASP A 79 81.37 -15.82 -50.92
CA ASP A 79 81.27 -15.05 -52.18
C ASP A 79 82.41 -15.39 -53.16
N ALA A 80 82.08 -15.73 -54.40
CA ALA A 80 83.04 -15.84 -55.51
C ALA A 80 83.42 -14.48 -56.12
N GLY A 81 82.96 -13.38 -55.53
CA GLY A 81 83.19 -11.99 -55.94
C GLY A 81 82.11 -11.42 -56.86
N GLY A 82 80.94 -12.07 -56.93
CA GLY A 82 79.83 -11.71 -57.82
C GLY A 82 78.75 -10.84 -57.17
N GLY A 83 78.76 -10.72 -55.84
CA GLY A 83 77.76 -9.98 -55.07
C GLY A 83 76.37 -10.63 -55.03
N THR A 84 76.14 -11.72 -55.78
CA THR A 84 74.92 -12.54 -55.72
C THR A 84 75.25 -14.00 -56.02
N THR A 85 74.83 -14.89 -55.12
CA THR A 85 74.85 -16.35 -55.31
C THR A 85 73.50 -16.81 -55.84
N THR A 86 73.50 -17.71 -56.82
CA THR A 86 72.28 -18.27 -57.41
C THR A 86 72.16 -19.77 -57.15
N ILE A 87 71.12 -20.19 -56.44
CA ILE A 87 70.72 -21.60 -56.41
C ILE A 87 69.91 -21.89 -57.67
N ASN A 88 70.47 -22.71 -58.54
CA ASN A 88 69.76 -23.22 -59.71
C ASN A 88 68.83 -24.36 -59.32
N ASN A 89 69.28 -25.35 -58.55
CA ASN A 89 68.42 -26.36 -57.94
C ASN A 89 69.13 -26.97 -56.72
N LEU A 90 68.40 -27.29 -55.65
CA LEU A 90 68.88 -28.18 -54.59
C LEU A 90 67.81 -29.25 -54.38
N LEU A 91 68.07 -30.45 -54.86
CA LEU A 91 67.09 -31.52 -54.93
C LEU A 91 67.58 -32.70 -54.08
N ASN A 92 67.08 -32.83 -52.87
CA ASN A 92 67.26 -34.04 -52.08
C ASN A 92 66.08 -34.97 -52.37
N GLN A 93 66.33 -35.97 -53.20
CA GLN A 93 65.36 -36.89 -53.77
C GLN A 93 65.47 -38.29 -53.16
N ASP A 94 64.40 -38.90 -52.68
CA ASP A 94 64.29 -40.33 -52.39
C ASP A 94 63.68 -41.05 -53.62
N THR A 95 64.54 -41.64 -54.45
CA THR A 95 64.10 -42.51 -55.56
C THR A 95 63.90 -43.98 -55.14
N GLY A 96 64.22 -44.34 -53.90
CA GLY A 96 64.24 -45.69 -53.35
C GLY A 96 63.06 -46.05 -52.42
N GLY A 97 62.31 -45.05 -51.94
CA GLY A 97 61.08 -45.21 -51.17
C GLY A 97 61.28 -45.75 -49.75
N ALA A 98 62.46 -45.52 -49.16
CA ALA A 98 62.81 -46.01 -47.84
C ALA A 98 63.07 -44.89 -46.82
N ASP A 99 62.86 -43.61 -47.18
CA ASP A 99 62.92 -42.41 -46.32
C ASP A 99 63.96 -42.54 -45.19
N ALA A 100 65.23 -42.55 -45.58
CA ALA A 100 66.34 -42.82 -44.67
C ALA A 100 66.75 -41.60 -43.83
N GLY A 101 66.11 -40.45 -44.04
CA GLY A 101 66.43 -39.19 -43.39
C GLY A 101 67.46 -38.39 -44.17
N GLY A 102 67.21 -37.09 -44.29
CA GLY A 102 68.07 -36.14 -44.99
C GLY A 102 67.48 -34.73 -44.99
N SER A 103 68.35 -33.74 -44.84
CA SER A 103 68.04 -32.30 -44.80
C SER A 103 68.70 -31.58 -45.97
N ILE A 104 68.24 -30.37 -46.25
CA ILE A 104 68.97 -29.42 -47.09
C ILE A 104 69.40 -28.27 -46.20
N THR A 105 70.70 -28.10 -45.98
CA THR A 105 71.29 -26.95 -45.30
C THR A 105 72.13 -26.16 -46.30
N PHE A 106 71.79 -24.89 -46.50
CA PHE A 106 72.54 -24.01 -47.38
C PHE A 106 72.88 -22.72 -46.65
N THR A 107 74.18 -22.46 -46.45
CA THR A 107 74.65 -21.22 -45.87
C THR A 107 75.30 -20.37 -46.96
N ASN A 108 74.94 -19.10 -47.07
CA ASN A 108 75.64 -18.14 -47.90
C ASN A 108 76.13 -16.96 -47.06
N THR A 109 77.45 -16.74 -47.09
CA THR A 109 78.10 -15.61 -46.43
C THR A 109 78.46 -14.50 -47.42
N GLY A 110 78.06 -14.66 -48.68
CA GLY A 110 78.73 -14.06 -49.84
C GLY A 110 77.98 -13.00 -50.65
N GLY A 111 77.19 -12.14 -50.02
CA GLY A 111 76.30 -11.20 -50.73
C GLY A 111 74.86 -11.69 -50.80
N ASN A 112 74.08 -11.19 -51.76
CA ASN A 112 72.67 -11.58 -51.91
C ASN A 112 72.54 -13.05 -52.38
N LEU A 113 71.42 -13.69 -52.09
CA LEU A 113 71.08 -15.03 -52.54
C LEU A 113 69.81 -15.02 -53.39
N THR A 114 69.87 -15.59 -54.59
CA THR A 114 68.70 -15.81 -55.45
C THR A 114 68.42 -17.30 -55.60
N ILE A 115 67.21 -17.73 -55.27
CA ILE A 115 66.72 -19.08 -55.58
C ILE A 115 66.02 -19.01 -56.94
N ALA A 116 66.72 -19.42 -57.99
CA ALA A 116 66.26 -19.33 -59.38
C ALA A 116 65.61 -20.61 -59.90
N GLY A 117 65.88 -21.77 -59.28
CA GLY A 117 65.14 -23.00 -59.52
C GLY A 117 64.87 -23.77 -58.23
N ALA A 118 64.29 -24.96 -58.34
CA ALA A 118 63.58 -25.59 -57.24
C ALA A 118 64.53 -26.03 -56.11
N VAL A 119 64.13 -25.76 -54.87
CA VAL A 119 64.73 -26.33 -53.67
C VAL A 119 63.72 -27.31 -53.09
N THR A 120 63.97 -28.60 -53.24
CA THR A 120 63.02 -29.64 -52.86
C THR A 120 63.69 -30.71 -52.03
N ASN A 121 63.16 -30.94 -50.83
CA ASN A 121 63.48 -32.11 -50.02
C ASN A 121 62.27 -33.03 -49.99
N ASN A 122 62.36 -34.21 -50.59
CA ASN A 122 61.30 -35.21 -50.50
C ASN A 122 61.68 -36.40 -49.58
N ASP A 123 62.86 -36.35 -48.94
CA ASP A 123 63.24 -37.23 -47.83
C ASP A 123 62.73 -36.63 -46.51
N ALA A 124 62.76 -37.42 -45.43
CA ALA A 124 62.37 -36.96 -44.11
C ALA A 124 63.43 -36.01 -43.52
N GLY A 125 63.16 -34.70 -43.55
CA GLY A 125 63.99 -33.70 -42.88
C GLY A 125 63.75 -32.25 -43.33
N PRO A 126 64.39 -31.28 -42.67
CA PRO A 126 64.12 -29.86 -42.89
C PRO A 126 64.88 -29.28 -44.09
N ILE A 127 64.46 -28.09 -44.50
CA ILE A 127 65.24 -27.19 -45.37
C ILE A 127 65.62 -25.98 -44.52
N ASN A 128 66.92 -25.73 -44.37
CA ASN A 128 67.51 -24.61 -43.67
C ASN A 128 68.35 -23.79 -44.65
N ILE A 129 67.93 -22.56 -44.93
CA ILE A 129 68.68 -21.62 -45.79
C ILE A 129 69.03 -20.40 -44.96
N ASP A 130 70.32 -20.12 -44.82
CA ASP A 130 70.80 -18.95 -44.07
C ASP A 130 71.66 -18.07 -45.00
N ASN A 131 71.27 -16.82 -45.18
CA ASN A 131 72.04 -15.82 -45.91
C ASN A 131 72.47 -14.66 -45.00
N THR A 132 73.65 -14.78 -44.41
CA THR A 132 74.30 -13.69 -43.68
C THR A 132 74.90 -12.61 -44.59
N GLY A 133 74.96 -12.88 -45.91
CA GLY A 133 75.57 -12.01 -46.91
C GLY A 133 74.71 -10.83 -47.40
N GLY A 134 73.40 -10.81 -47.10
CA GLY A 134 72.46 -9.77 -47.56
C GLY A 134 71.06 -10.32 -47.86
N ALA A 135 70.42 -9.83 -48.91
CA ALA A 135 69.02 -10.15 -49.25
C ALA A 135 68.83 -11.57 -49.79
N ILE A 136 67.65 -12.17 -49.56
CA ILE A 136 67.20 -13.40 -50.25
C ILE A 136 66.04 -13.06 -51.20
N THR A 137 66.14 -13.50 -52.45
CA THR A 137 65.02 -13.47 -53.42
C THR A 137 64.66 -14.88 -53.87
N ILE A 138 63.41 -15.29 -53.66
CA ILE A 138 62.89 -16.63 -53.96
C ILE A 138 62.02 -16.56 -55.22
N ASN A 139 62.57 -16.94 -56.37
CA ASN A 139 61.87 -16.91 -57.66
C ASN A 139 61.39 -18.29 -58.13
N ALA A 140 61.71 -19.35 -57.40
CA ALA A 140 61.29 -20.71 -57.68
C ALA A 140 60.84 -21.43 -56.40
N PRO A 141 60.02 -22.50 -56.52
CA PRO A 141 59.42 -23.15 -55.35
C PRO A 141 60.46 -23.71 -54.37
N VAL A 142 60.18 -23.54 -53.08
CA VAL A 142 60.89 -24.19 -51.97
C VAL A 142 59.92 -25.13 -51.27
N SER A 143 60.19 -26.43 -51.29
CA SER A 143 59.21 -27.42 -50.84
C SER A 143 59.81 -28.60 -50.09
N VAL A 144 59.26 -28.91 -48.92
CA VAL A 144 59.39 -30.24 -48.31
C VAL A 144 58.19 -31.06 -48.76
N THR A 145 58.42 -32.24 -49.34
CA THR A 145 57.35 -33.12 -49.85
C THR A 145 57.59 -34.56 -49.40
N THR A 146 57.18 -34.92 -48.19
CA THR A 146 57.29 -36.32 -47.73
C THR A 146 56.19 -37.21 -48.31
N GLY A 147 56.49 -38.49 -48.49
CA GLY A 147 55.48 -39.50 -48.78
C GLY A 147 54.46 -39.60 -47.64
N ALA A 148 53.19 -39.80 -47.95
CA ALA A 148 52.11 -39.77 -46.96
C ALA A 148 52.32 -40.76 -45.79
N GLY A 149 52.58 -40.25 -44.57
CA GLY A 149 52.36 -40.98 -43.31
C GLY A 149 53.50 -41.16 -42.29
N LEU A 150 54.52 -40.29 -42.22
CA LEU A 150 55.64 -40.43 -41.25
C LEU A 150 55.94 -39.15 -40.43
N THR A 151 56.72 -39.30 -39.35
CA THR A 151 56.89 -38.37 -38.20
C THR A 151 58.32 -37.77 -38.12
N GLY A 152 58.77 -37.00 -39.11
CA GLY A 152 60.06 -36.32 -39.14
C GLY A 152 60.01 -34.87 -38.63
N ASN A 153 61.09 -34.10 -38.86
CA ASN A 153 61.15 -32.65 -38.67
C ASN A 153 61.03 -31.97 -40.06
N GLU A 154 59.82 -31.93 -40.62
CA GLU A 154 59.55 -31.45 -41.99
C GLU A 154 59.38 -29.92 -42.07
N THR A 155 60.34 -29.17 -41.54
CA THR A 155 60.27 -27.71 -41.44
C THR A 155 61.01 -27.01 -42.58
N ILE A 156 60.63 -25.77 -42.89
CA ILE A 156 61.41 -24.85 -43.72
C ILE A 156 61.81 -23.66 -42.87
N THR A 157 63.11 -23.36 -42.78
CA THR A 157 63.63 -22.14 -42.14
C THR A 157 64.47 -21.38 -43.14
N ILE A 158 64.11 -20.14 -43.42
CA ILE A 158 64.85 -19.23 -44.30
C ILE A 158 65.16 -17.96 -43.53
N THR A 159 66.45 -17.68 -43.37
CA THR A 159 66.95 -16.51 -42.63
C THR A 159 67.83 -15.66 -43.54
N ALA A 160 67.65 -14.35 -43.50
CA ALA A 160 68.49 -13.39 -44.22
C ALA A 160 68.86 -12.22 -43.30
N HIS A 161 70.01 -11.60 -43.53
CA HIS A 161 70.31 -10.22 -43.07
C HIS A 161 69.50 -9.15 -43.86
N SER A 162 68.27 -9.51 -44.23
CA SER A 162 67.25 -8.75 -44.93
C SER A 162 67.61 -8.10 -46.27
N PRO A 163 66.60 -7.77 -47.09
CA PRO A 163 65.21 -8.26 -47.03
C PRO A 163 65.05 -9.71 -47.52
N ILE A 164 63.89 -10.31 -47.27
CA ILE A 164 63.42 -11.53 -47.94
C ILE A 164 62.27 -11.18 -48.89
N THR A 165 62.37 -11.58 -50.17
CA THR A 165 61.29 -11.46 -51.15
C THR A 165 60.86 -12.82 -51.68
N VAL A 166 59.58 -13.17 -51.52
CA VAL A 166 58.99 -14.45 -51.92
C VAL A 166 58.12 -14.28 -53.17
N ASN A 167 58.64 -14.65 -54.35
CA ASN A 167 57.93 -14.59 -55.63
C ASN A 167 57.41 -15.95 -56.11
N ALA A 168 57.72 -17.04 -55.40
CA ALA A 168 57.28 -18.39 -55.70
C ALA A 168 56.86 -19.13 -54.43
N ASN A 169 56.04 -20.18 -54.60
CA ASN A 169 55.42 -20.85 -53.46
C ASN A 169 56.43 -21.53 -52.53
N ILE A 170 56.17 -21.42 -51.22
CA ILE A 170 56.87 -22.16 -50.18
C ILE A 170 55.89 -23.18 -49.58
N THR A 171 56.29 -24.45 -49.46
CA THR A 171 55.37 -25.51 -48.99
C THR A 171 56.06 -26.53 -48.09
N ALA A 172 55.52 -26.75 -46.89
CA ALA A 172 56.05 -27.76 -45.96
C ALA A 172 54.92 -28.51 -45.22
N PRO A 173 55.13 -29.76 -44.81
CA PRO A 173 54.23 -30.42 -43.87
C PRO A 173 54.30 -29.85 -42.45
N GLY A 174 55.50 -29.52 -41.99
CA GLY A 174 55.78 -28.93 -40.68
C GLY A 174 55.88 -27.40 -40.71
N ASP A 175 56.57 -26.84 -39.72
CA ASP A 175 56.65 -25.40 -39.51
C ASP A 175 57.43 -24.69 -40.64
N ILE A 176 56.99 -23.49 -41.00
CA ILE A 176 57.70 -22.59 -41.93
C ILE A 176 58.08 -21.33 -41.17
N THR A 177 59.38 -21.03 -41.10
CA THR A 177 59.92 -19.79 -40.53
C THR A 177 60.62 -18.99 -41.61
N LEU A 178 60.18 -17.74 -41.82
CA LEU A 178 60.86 -16.75 -42.64
C LEU A 178 61.33 -15.62 -41.71
N ASP A 179 62.63 -15.41 -41.63
CA ASP A 179 63.27 -14.45 -40.72
C ASP A 179 64.13 -13.46 -41.52
N ALA A 180 63.53 -12.32 -41.87
CA ALA A 180 64.23 -11.16 -42.40
C ALA A 180 64.75 -10.35 -41.20
N GLN A 181 66.03 -10.53 -40.86
CA GLN A 181 66.63 -9.95 -39.66
C GLN A 181 66.90 -8.45 -39.77
N GLU A 182 66.78 -7.75 -38.66
CA GLU A 182 67.18 -6.35 -38.52
C GLU A 182 68.69 -6.16 -38.79
N ALA A 183 69.02 -5.22 -39.68
CA ALA A 183 70.39 -4.88 -40.02
C ALA A 183 71.08 -4.08 -38.91
N VAL A 184 72.37 -4.36 -38.68
CA VAL A 184 73.21 -3.60 -37.73
C VAL A 184 74.39 -2.97 -38.49
N PRO A 185 74.48 -1.62 -38.58
CA PRO A 185 73.61 -0.59 -37.96
C PRO A 185 72.26 -0.40 -38.70
N ALA A 186 71.25 0.06 -37.95
CA ALA A 186 69.90 0.42 -38.38
C ALA A 186 69.82 0.97 -39.82
N ALA A 187 69.02 0.32 -40.67
CA ALA A 187 68.85 0.68 -42.07
C ALA A 187 67.44 0.32 -42.56
N ALA A 188 66.75 1.27 -43.20
CA ALA A 188 65.45 1.02 -43.78
C ALA A 188 65.49 -0.03 -44.92
N GLY A 189 64.43 -0.82 -45.02
CA GLY A 189 64.20 -1.83 -46.04
C GLY A 189 64.47 -3.27 -45.57
N ASP A 190 64.44 -3.52 -44.26
CA ASP A 190 64.60 -4.85 -43.67
C ASP A 190 63.31 -5.69 -43.72
N ASP A 191 62.71 -5.72 -44.92
CA ASP A 191 61.34 -6.17 -45.17
C ASP A 191 61.24 -7.68 -45.46
N LEU A 192 60.09 -8.25 -45.11
CA LEU A 192 59.60 -9.52 -45.64
C LEU A 192 58.45 -9.27 -46.63
N THR A 193 58.72 -9.40 -47.92
CA THR A 193 57.72 -9.23 -48.99
C THR A 193 57.21 -10.58 -49.51
N LEU A 194 55.89 -10.78 -49.48
CA LEU A 194 55.19 -11.97 -49.95
C LEU A 194 54.38 -11.66 -51.22
N ASN A 195 54.80 -12.25 -52.34
CA ASN A 195 54.13 -12.18 -53.64
C ASN A 195 53.62 -13.55 -54.12
N ALA A 196 53.68 -14.59 -53.28
CA ALA A 196 53.27 -15.95 -53.59
C ALA A 196 52.75 -16.68 -52.35
N ASN A 197 52.25 -17.91 -52.51
CA ASN A 197 51.66 -18.66 -51.41
C ASN A 197 52.75 -19.22 -50.46
N VAL A 198 52.50 -19.12 -49.16
CA VAL A 198 53.27 -19.82 -48.12
C VAL A 198 52.32 -20.81 -47.44
N THR A 199 52.59 -22.10 -47.56
CA THR A 199 51.62 -23.14 -47.17
C THR A 199 52.25 -24.20 -46.28
N SER A 200 51.82 -24.28 -45.02
CA SER A 200 52.07 -25.45 -44.17
C SER A 200 50.86 -26.39 -44.20
N THR A 201 51.05 -27.71 -44.27
CA THR A 201 49.90 -28.65 -44.23
C THR A 201 49.55 -29.14 -42.82
N GLY A 202 50.25 -28.68 -41.78
CA GLY A 202 49.99 -29.10 -40.40
C GLY A 202 50.87 -28.45 -39.32
N GLY A 203 51.90 -27.69 -39.69
CA GLY A 203 52.77 -26.94 -38.77
C GLY A 203 52.42 -25.44 -38.69
N ASN A 204 53.18 -24.72 -37.88
CA ASN A 204 53.05 -23.27 -37.70
C ASN A 204 53.70 -22.50 -38.86
N ILE A 205 53.28 -21.26 -39.06
CA ILE A 205 53.97 -20.32 -39.94
C ILE A 205 54.43 -19.13 -39.10
N ILE A 206 55.71 -18.82 -39.15
CA ILE A 206 56.35 -17.75 -38.37
C ILE A 206 57.03 -16.80 -39.35
N LEU A 207 56.63 -15.53 -39.33
CA LEU A 207 57.09 -14.49 -40.22
C LEU A 207 57.70 -13.36 -39.37
N TYR A 208 59.00 -13.13 -39.51
CA TYR A 208 59.73 -12.06 -38.84
C TYR A 208 60.34 -11.12 -39.88
N ALA A 209 60.17 -9.82 -39.66
CA ALA A 209 60.83 -8.76 -40.41
C ALA A 209 61.41 -7.71 -39.46
N GLY A 210 62.63 -7.25 -39.72
CA GLY A 210 63.24 -6.11 -39.03
C GLY A 210 62.39 -4.86 -39.21
N ASP A 211 61.89 -4.64 -40.43
CA ASP A 211 60.95 -3.58 -40.79
C ASP A 211 59.56 -4.17 -41.13
N ASP A 212 59.13 -4.08 -42.40
CA ASP A 212 57.75 -4.31 -42.80
C ASP A 212 57.50 -5.77 -43.21
N ILE A 213 56.30 -6.27 -42.88
CA ILE A 213 55.73 -7.47 -43.50
C ILE A 213 54.70 -7.04 -44.54
N ILE A 214 54.98 -7.31 -45.81
CA ILE A 214 54.16 -6.83 -46.94
C ILE A 214 53.64 -8.04 -47.74
N GLN A 215 52.33 -8.30 -47.69
CA GLN A 215 51.66 -9.31 -48.49
C GLN A 215 50.94 -8.65 -49.69
N ASN A 216 51.57 -8.68 -50.86
CA ASN A 216 51.00 -8.08 -52.07
C ASN A 216 50.00 -9.02 -52.78
N THR A 217 50.28 -10.33 -52.76
CA THR A 217 49.44 -11.35 -53.42
C THR A 217 49.59 -12.72 -52.74
N GLY A 218 48.63 -13.61 -52.97
CA GLY A 218 48.69 -15.00 -52.51
C GLY A 218 48.19 -15.19 -51.08
N THR A 219 48.21 -16.43 -50.61
CA THR A 219 47.70 -16.83 -49.29
C THR A 219 48.80 -17.39 -48.40
N VAL A 220 48.86 -16.96 -47.15
CA VAL A 220 49.63 -17.63 -46.09
C VAL A 220 48.68 -18.58 -45.37
N SER A 221 48.90 -19.88 -45.44
CA SER A 221 47.92 -20.84 -44.92
C SER A 221 48.52 -22.04 -44.21
N THR A 222 47.89 -22.44 -43.11
CA THR A 222 48.13 -23.69 -42.42
C THR A 222 46.83 -24.45 -42.14
N ASN A 223 46.94 -25.72 -41.77
CA ASN A 223 45.83 -26.63 -41.53
C ASN A 223 45.72 -26.99 -40.04
N GLY A 224 45.33 -26.01 -39.21
CA GLY A 224 45.21 -26.12 -37.75
C GLY A 224 46.44 -25.64 -36.96
N GLY A 225 47.53 -25.26 -37.63
CA GLY A 225 48.70 -24.63 -37.00
C GLY A 225 48.51 -23.14 -36.73
N THR A 226 49.40 -22.54 -35.95
CA THR A 226 49.39 -21.10 -35.65
C THR A 226 50.10 -20.30 -36.75
N ILE A 227 49.57 -19.13 -37.10
CA ILE A 227 50.28 -18.14 -37.94
C ILE A 227 50.71 -16.97 -37.05
N THR A 228 52.00 -16.70 -36.98
CA THR A 228 52.59 -15.57 -36.25
C THR A 228 53.33 -14.66 -37.23
N ALA A 229 52.96 -13.39 -37.25
CA ALA A 229 53.67 -12.35 -38.00
C ALA A 229 54.08 -11.21 -37.05
N GLU A 230 55.36 -10.89 -37.04
CA GLU A 230 55.91 -9.79 -36.25
C GLU A 230 56.81 -8.93 -37.14
N ALA A 231 56.28 -7.75 -37.49
CA ALA A 231 57.03 -6.64 -38.06
C ALA A 231 57.69 -5.86 -36.92
N ALA A 232 58.82 -5.19 -37.17
CA ALA A 232 59.68 -4.63 -36.12
C ALA A 232 60.36 -5.68 -35.22
N HIS A 233 60.65 -6.88 -35.74
CA HIS A 233 61.27 -7.96 -34.98
C HIS A 233 62.74 -7.64 -34.66
N ASN A 234 63.06 -7.48 -33.36
CA ASN A 234 64.36 -7.00 -32.88
C ASN A 234 64.77 -5.60 -33.41
N ASP A 235 63.78 -4.77 -33.71
CA ASP A 235 63.89 -3.43 -34.32
C ASP A 235 64.92 -2.50 -33.62
N ASN A 236 65.73 -1.81 -34.44
CA ASN A 236 66.67 -0.78 -34.00
C ASN A 236 66.39 0.63 -34.57
N ASP A 237 65.47 0.77 -35.52
CA ASP A 237 65.28 1.99 -36.31
C ASP A 237 63.88 2.60 -36.20
N SER A 238 62.96 1.89 -35.53
CA SER A 238 61.58 2.30 -35.26
C SER A 238 60.65 2.28 -36.49
N ALA A 239 60.95 1.47 -37.51
CA ALA A 239 60.00 1.08 -38.55
C ALA A 239 59.34 -0.28 -38.26
N GLY A 240 58.33 -0.64 -39.04
CA GLY A 240 57.68 -1.96 -38.99
C GLY A 240 56.17 -1.90 -39.00
N SER A 241 55.62 -1.97 -40.21
CA SER A 241 54.21 -2.08 -40.53
C SER A 241 53.88 -3.48 -41.03
N PHE A 242 52.65 -3.92 -40.78
CA PHE A 242 52.08 -5.09 -41.43
C PHE A 242 51.06 -4.62 -42.47
N THR A 243 51.17 -5.08 -43.72
CA THR A 243 50.24 -4.71 -44.77
C THR A 243 49.81 -5.92 -45.60
N GLN A 244 48.50 -6.13 -45.66
CA GLN A 244 47.83 -6.97 -46.65
C GLN A 244 47.28 -6.09 -47.78
N ALA A 245 47.43 -6.56 -49.02
CA ALA A 245 46.71 -6.00 -50.15
C ALA A 245 45.32 -6.65 -50.28
N ALA A 246 44.37 -5.95 -50.89
CA ALA A 246 43.04 -6.46 -51.17
C ALA A 246 43.07 -7.86 -51.83
N GLY A 247 42.30 -8.80 -51.26
CA GLY A 247 42.23 -10.19 -51.73
C GLY A 247 43.40 -11.09 -51.31
N THR A 248 44.30 -10.62 -50.44
CA THR A 248 45.28 -11.47 -49.75
C THR A 248 44.73 -11.98 -48.43
N SER A 249 45.27 -13.10 -47.93
CA SER A 249 44.75 -13.67 -46.68
C SER A 249 45.77 -14.47 -45.89
N PHE A 250 45.55 -14.50 -44.58
CA PHE A 250 46.12 -15.47 -43.65
C PHE A 250 45.01 -16.47 -43.27
N VAL A 251 45.23 -17.77 -43.46
CA VAL A 251 44.21 -18.81 -43.24
C VAL A 251 44.78 -19.94 -42.39
N SER A 252 44.46 -19.99 -41.10
CA SER A 252 44.98 -21.01 -40.17
C SER A 252 44.14 -22.29 -40.10
N GLY A 253 42.94 -22.27 -40.67
CA GLY A 253 42.10 -23.43 -40.88
C GLY A 253 41.44 -23.34 -42.25
N SER A 254 42.00 -24.05 -43.24
CA SER A 254 41.21 -24.33 -44.43
C SER A 254 39.98 -25.12 -43.99
N GLY A 255 38.79 -24.89 -44.58
CA GLY A 255 37.48 -25.44 -44.14
C GLY A 255 37.32 -26.97 -44.11
N ALA A 256 38.40 -27.72 -43.97
CA ALA A 256 38.52 -29.16 -43.79
C ALA A 256 39.01 -29.59 -42.38
N VAL A 257 39.39 -28.68 -41.47
CA VAL A 257 39.86 -29.01 -40.10
C VAL A 257 38.82 -28.69 -39.04
N ALA A 258 38.69 -29.55 -38.02
CA ALA A 258 37.77 -29.32 -36.89
C ALA A 258 38.06 -28.00 -36.15
N THR A 259 39.32 -27.74 -35.83
CA THR A 259 39.75 -26.57 -35.06
C THR A 259 40.72 -25.73 -35.89
N GLY A 260 40.38 -24.46 -36.12
CA GLY A 260 41.30 -23.49 -36.72
C GLY A 260 42.42 -23.11 -35.75
N GLY A 261 43.62 -22.84 -36.27
CA GLY A 261 44.75 -22.40 -35.44
C GLY A 261 44.69 -20.90 -35.11
N ALA A 262 45.50 -20.44 -34.16
CA ALA A 262 45.54 -19.02 -33.82
C ALA A 262 46.24 -18.19 -34.91
N ILE A 263 45.86 -16.91 -35.05
CA ILE A 263 46.55 -15.94 -35.91
C ILE A 263 46.98 -14.75 -35.03
N SER A 264 48.28 -14.46 -35.02
CA SER A 264 48.88 -13.37 -34.25
C SER A 264 49.65 -12.43 -35.17
N VAL A 265 49.27 -11.15 -35.19
CA VAL A 265 49.93 -10.09 -35.94
C VAL A 265 50.40 -9.00 -34.98
N THR A 266 51.70 -8.71 -34.97
CA THR A 266 52.30 -7.62 -34.19
C THR A 266 53.09 -6.71 -35.12
N ALA A 267 52.88 -5.41 -34.99
CA ALA A 267 53.63 -4.38 -35.70
C ALA A 267 53.90 -3.20 -34.78
N ARG A 268 54.96 -2.44 -35.08
CA ARG A 268 55.21 -1.18 -34.39
C ARG A 268 54.25 -0.11 -34.89
N ASP A 269 54.23 0.09 -36.20
CA ASP A 269 53.39 1.07 -36.88
C ASP A 269 52.07 0.41 -37.35
N ASN A 270 51.54 0.80 -38.52
CA ASN A 270 50.19 0.41 -38.93
C ASN A 270 50.07 -1.10 -39.20
N VAL A 271 48.92 -1.65 -38.85
CA VAL A 271 48.47 -2.96 -39.33
C VAL A 271 47.31 -2.73 -40.30
N ASN A 272 47.53 -2.95 -41.60
CA ASN A 272 46.52 -2.86 -42.64
C ASN A 272 46.07 -4.28 -43.00
N LEU A 273 44.81 -4.62 -42.71
CA LEU A 273 44.24 -5.95 -42.85
C LEU A 273 43.38 -6.07 -44.11
N ALA A 274 43.36 -7.25 -44.70
CA ALA A 274 42.39 -7.63 -45.74
C ALA A 274 41.62 -8.88 -45.31
N LEU A 275 42.33 -9.94 -44.84
CA LEU A 275 41.67 -11.12 -44.30
C LEU A 275 42.57 -11.94 -43.37
N LEU A 276 42.12 -12.11 -42.13
CA LEU A 276 42.60 -13.08 -41.14
C LEU A 276 41.50 -14.12 -40.88
N ASP A 277 41.60 -15.29 -41.51
CA ASP A 277 40.61 -16.37 -41.42
C ASP A 277 41.10 -17.49 -40.50
N ALA A 278 40.66 -17.46 -39.23
CA ALA A 278 40.96 -18.51 -38.27
C ALA A 278 39.87 -19.59 -38.17
N ARG A 279 38.98 -19.73 -39.16
CA ARG A 279 37.85 -20.66 -39.06
C ARG A 279 38.27 -22.13 -38.99
N GLY A 280 37.54 -22.88 -38.17
CA GLY A 280 37.49 -24.34 -38.26
C GLY A 280 36.07 -24.81 -38.58
N THR A 281 35.89 -26.09 -38.90
CA THR A 281 34.55 -26.65 -39.16
C THR A 281 33.71 -26.80 -37.89
N THR A 282 34.35 -26.85 -36.71
CA THR A 282 33.65 -26.94 -35.41
C THR A 282 34.01 -25.82 -34.44
N THR A 283 35.23 -25.28 -34.52
CA THR A 283 35.76 -24.26 -33.59
C THR A 283 36.74 -23.37 -34.32
N ASN A 284 36.55 -22.06 -34.25
CA ASN A 284 37.50 -21.08 -34.78
C ASN A 284 38.73 -20.99 -33.86
N GLY A 285 39.86 -20.56 -34.40
CA GLY A 285 41.04 -20.16 -33.64
C GLY A 285 40.95 -18.71 -33.17
N ASN A 286 41.78 -18.35 -32.20
CA ASN A 286 41.82 -17.00 -31.66
C ASN A 286 42.65 -16.07 -32.56
N VAL A 287 42.28 -14.80 -32.63
CA VAL A 287 43.00 -13.78 -33.40
C VAL A 287 43.49 -12.69 -32.47
N THR A 288 44.76 -12.31 -32.60
CA THR A 288 45.38 -11.21 -31.85
C THR A 288 46.11 -10.28 -32.81
N VAL A 289 45.75 -8.99 -32.77
CA VAL A 289 46.37 -7.95 -33.60
C VAL A 289 46.84 -6.81 -32.72
N THR A 290 48.12 -6.46 -32.81
CA THR A 290 48.72 -5.37 -32.01
C THR A 290 49.49 -4.40 -32.90
N SER A 291 49.12 -3.12 -32.87
CA SER A 291 49.91 -1.97 -33.33
C SER A 291 50.37 -1.17 -32.11
N THR A 292 51.66 -1.15 -31.83
CA THR A 292 52.17 -0.52 -30.59
C THR A 292 52.32 1.00 -30.66
N ASN A 293 52.28 1.60 -31.87
CA ASN A 293 52.51 3.04 -32.08
C ASN A 293 51.57 3.69 -33.11
N ALA A 294 50.68 2.94 -33.79
CA ALA A 294 49.82 3.48 -34.83
C ALA A 294 48.40 2.87 -34.85
N ASP A 295 47.80 2.75 -36.05
CA ASP A 295 46.42 2.32 -36.27
C ASP A 295 46.33 0.83 -36.72
N ILE A 296 45.18 0.20 -36.48
CA ILE A 296 44.74 -1.02 -37.18
C ILE A 296 43.67 -0.58 -38.19
N THR A 297 43.81 -0.89 -39.48
CA THR A 297 42.91 -0.41 -40.53
C THR A 297 42.49 -1.52 -41.51
N ASP A 298 41.30 -1.36 -42.10
CA ASP A 298 40.80 -2.13 -43.24
C ASP A 298 41.43 -1.60 -44.54
N SER A 299 41.97 -2.50 -45.36
CA SER A 299 42.67 -2.21 -46.61
C SER A 299 41.87 -2.50 -47.90
N ASP A 300 40.75 -3.23 -47.83
CA ASP A 300 39.85 -3.52 -48.95
C ASP A 300 38.48 -2.82 -48.91
N LEU A 301 38.17 -2.11 -47.81
CA LEU A 301 37.06 -1.14 -47.68
C LEU A 301 35.68 -1.76 -47.85
N GLY A 302 35.46 -2.78 -47.04
CA GLY A 302 34.28 -3.63 -46.98
C GLY A 302 33.16 -3.14 -46.08
N THR A 303 32.03 -3.86 -46.11
CA THR A 303 31.06 -3.79 -45.02
C THR A 303 30.45 -5.18 -44.78
N VAL A 304 30.22 -5.54 -43.53
CA VAL A 304 29.34 -6.67 -43.16
C VAL A 304 27.94 -6.56 -43.84
N PRO A 305 27.31 -7.68 -44.23
CA PRO A 305 27.73 -9.07 -44.06
C PRO A 305 28.58 -9.62 -45.22
N THR A 306 28.88 -8.80 -46.23
CA THR A 306 29.48 -9.26 -47.49
C THR A 306 31.00 -9.25 -47.48
N ASP A 307 31.60 -8.46 -46.60
CA ASP A 307 33.02 -8.40 -46.38
C ASP A 307 33.31 -8.69 -44.90
N ILE A 308 34.36 -9.47 -44.64
CA ILE A 308 34.78 -9.85 -43.28
C ILE A 308 36.29 -9.90 -43.27
N ASP A 309 36.90 -9.01 -42.50
CA ASP A 309 38.36 -8.92 -42.33
C ASP A 309 38.87 -9.98 -41.37
N ILE A 310 38.08 -10.34 -40.35
CA ILE A 310 38.52 -11.24 -39.29
C ILE A 310 37.47 -12.30 -38.97
N TYR A 311 37.87 -13.56 -39.08
CA TYR A 311 37.13 -14.67 -38.47
C TYR A 311 37.88 -15.24 -37.27
N ALA A 312 37.26 -15.23 -36.09
CA ALA A 312 37.91 -15.63 -34.84
C ALA A 312 36.99 -16.46 -33.93
N ASN A 313 37.55 -17.09 -32.90
CA ASN A 313 36.81 -17.47 -31.70
C ASN A 313 36.86 -16.30 -30.71
N ASP A 314 37.98 -16.11 -30.01
CA ASP A 314 38.25 -14.89 -29.25
C ASP A 314 39.06 -13.90 -30.10
N LEU A 315 38.77 -12.61 -29.94
CA LEU A 315 39.44 -11.54 -30.68
C LEU A 315 40.06 -10.52 -29.72
N THR A 316 41.35 -10.24 -29.92
CA THR A 316 42.05 -9.14 -29.25
C THR A 316 42.63 -8.16 -30.27
N LEU A 317 42.20 -6.90 -30.20
CA LEU A 317 42.74 -5.81 -31.02
C LEU A 317 43.35 -4.73 -30.13
N SER A 318 44.60 -4.34 -30.37
CA SER A 318 45.29 -3.31 -29.59
C SER A 318 46.00 -2.32 -30.51
N ALA A 319 45.64 -1.04 -30.44
CA ALA A 319 46.26 0.03 -31.23
C ALA A 319 46.62 1.22 -30.34
N ALA A 320 47.75 1.88 -30.62
CA ALA A 320 48.10 3.12 -29.92
C ALA A 320 47.14 4.26 -30.29
N ASN A 321 46.67 4.28 -31.54
CA ASN A 321 45.74 5.27 -32.06
C ASN A 321 44.36 4.63 -32.28
N ASN A 322 43.92 4.41 -33.52
CA ASN A 322 42.56 3.96 -33.85
C ASN A 322 42.53 2.49 -34.27
N ILE A 323 41.37 1.86 -34.09
CA ILE A 323 41.03 0.57 -34.67
C ILE A 323 39.87 0.81 -35.63
N GLY A 324 40.10 0.58 -36.92
CA GLY A 324 39.15 0.91 -37.98
C GLY A 324 38.92 2.42 -38.15
N GLY A 325 37.99 2.74 -39.04
CA GLY A 325 37.48 4.07 -39.30
C GLY A 325 35.98 4.05 -39.61
N PRO A 326 35.34 5.21 -39.82
CA PRO A 326 33.93 5.27 -40.18
C PRO A 326 33.64 4.56 -41.50
N SER A 327 32.43 4.01 -41.60
CA SER A 327 32.00 3.18 -42.73
C SER A 327 32.33 3.78 -44.10
N PRO A 328 32.90 2.99 -45.02
CA PRO A 328 33.13 1.53 -44.98
C PRO A 328 34.58 1.15 -44.58
N ALA A 329 35.15 1.79 -43.55
CA ALA A 329 36.50 1.49 -43.09
C ALA A 329 36.52 0.83 -41.70
N GLU A 330 35.37 0.32 -41.24
CA GLU A 330 35.29 -0.46 -40.02
C GLU A 330 36.10 -1.76 -40.15
N ILE A 331 36.58 -2.31 -39.04
CA ILE A 331 37.03 -3.71 -39.08
C ILE A 331 35.78 -4.59 -39.02
N ASP A 332 35.54 -5.34 -40.09
CA ASP A 332 34.42 -6.27 -40.24
C ASP A 332 34.77 -7.65 -39.65
N ILE A 333 33.97 -8.14 -38.71
CA ILE A 333 34.32 -9.27 -37.84
C ILE A 333 33.21 -10.31 -37.83
N SER A 334 33.59 -11.59 -37.83
CA SER A 334 32.74 -12.71 -37.45
C SER A 334 33.42 -13.53 -36.37
N MET A 335 32.79 -13.63 -35.19
CA MET A 335 33.39 -14.31 -34.05
C MET A 335 32.38 -15.09 -33.22
N THR A 336 32.88 -15.95 -32.32
CA THR A 336 32.03 -16.82 -31.48
C THR A 336 32.31 -16.70 -29.98
N GLY A 337 33.44 -16.12 -29.58
CA GLY A 337 33.91 -15.99 -28.21
C GLY A 337 33.93 -14.54 -27.71
N ASN A 338 34.96 -14.18 -26.95
CA ASN A 338 35.05 -12.88 -26.26
C ASN A 338 35.83 -11.83 -27.06
N LEU A 339 35.33 -10.59 -27.05
CA LEU A 339 35.97 -9.44 -27.70
C LEU A 339 36.74 -8.59 -26.69
N THR A 340 38.03 -8.36 -26.93
CA THR A 340 38.86 -7.42 -26.18
C THR A 340 39.45 -6.39 -27.13
N MET A 341 39.30 -5.10 -26.81
CA MET A 341 39.86 -4.04 -27.65
C MET A 341 40.46 -2.89 -26.84
N ASN A 342 41.62 -2.40 -27.25
CA ASN A 342 42.25 -1.24 -26.63
C ASN A 342 42.75 -0.27 -27.71
N ALA A 343 42.26 0.96 -27.68
CA ALA A 343 42.68 2.03 -28.57
C ALA A 343 42.93 3.32 -27.79
N GLY A 344 44.05 4.00 -28.05
CA GLY A 344 44.25 5.37 -27.54
C GLY A 344 43.33 6.41 -28.20
N GLY A 345 42.77 6.07 -29.36
CA GLY A 345 41.85 6.85 -30.19
C GLY A 345 40.45 6.24 -30.29
N SER A 346 39.88 6.20 -31.50
CA SER A 346 38.51 5.68 -31.72
C SER A 346 38.55 4.23 -32.22
N ILE A 347 37.49 3.48 -31.90
CA ILE A 347 37.24 2.12 -32.41
C ILE A 347 35.99 2.14 -33.27
N TYR A 348 36.09 1.58 -34.48
CA TYR A 348 34.99 1.37 -35.41
C TYR A 348 35.00 -0.08 -35.90
N VAL A 349 33.96 -0.84 -35.57
CA VAL A 349 33.86 -2.27 -35.85
C VAL A 349 32.45 -2.68 -36.26
N GLY A 350 32.36 -3.60 -37.23
CA GLY A 350 31.12 -4.22 -37.69
C GLY A 350 31.12 -5.72 -37.41
N PHE A 351 30.01 -6.27 -36.94
CA PHE A 351 29.88 -7.69 -36.61
C PHE A 351 28.79 -8.36 -37.42
N LEU A 352 29.11 -9.52 -37.99
CA LEU A 352 28.13 -10.48 -38.47
C LEU A 352 27.73 -11.42 -37.33
N GLY A 353 26.48 -11.31 -36.88
CA GLY A 353 25.89 -12.11 -35.81
C GLY A 353 25.97 -11.47 -34.43
N ASP A 354 25.91 -12.31 -33.39
CA ASP A 354 26.00 -11.90 -31.99
C ASP A 354 27.43 -11.56 -31.56
N VAL A 355 27.58 -10.56 -30.68
CA VAL A 355 28.89 -10.17 -30.12
C VAL A 355 28.83 -10.01 -28.61
N SER A 356 29.84 -10.54 -27.90
CA SER A 356 29.96 -10.44 -26.44
C SER A 356 31.10 -9.50 -26.15
N LEU A 357 30.76 -8.38 -25.52
CA LEU A 357 31.74 -7.35 -25.21
C LEU A 357 32.48 -7.76 -23.95
N GLY A 358 33.79 -7.91 -24.04
CA GLY A 358 34.69 -7.96 -22.89
C GLY A 358 35.35 -6.60 -22.66
N ALA A 359 36.60 -6.61 -22.20
CA ALA A 359 37.32 -5.38 -21.87
C ALA A 359 37.54 -4.50 -23.12
N ILE A 360 36.84 -3.37 -23.18
CA ILE A 360 36.98 -2.40 -24.26
C ILE A 360 37.36 -1.03 -23.69
N THR A 361 38.48 -0.47 -24.14
CA THR A 361 38.90 0.89 -23.78
C THR A 361 39.15 1.71 -25.03
N ALA A 362 38.49 2.87 -25.14
CA ALA A 362 38.65 3.79 -26.25
C ALA A 362 38.35 5.26 -25.90
N GLY A 363 38.80 6.15 -26.78
CA GLY A 363 38.29 7.51 -26.92
C GLY A 363 36.83 7.53 -27.32
N ASN A 364 36.50 6.94 -28.48
CA ASN A 364 35.11 6.73 -28.92
C ASN A 364 34.94 5.28 -29.37
N LEU A 365 33.74 4.71 -29.21
CA LEU A 365 33.40 3.39 -29.74
C LEU A 365 32.17 3.49 -30.63
N TRP A 366 32.30 2.98 -31.85
CA TRP A 366 31.20 2.70 -32.76
C TRP A 366 31.20 1.20 -33.05
N LEU A 367 30.13 0.53 -32.64
CA LEU A 367 29.97 -0.90 -32.84
C LEU A 367 28.57 -1.18 -33.40
N SER A 368 28.53 -1.92 -34.51
CA SER A 368 27.29 -2.40 -35.12
C SER A 368 27.32 -3.92 -35.20
N ALA A 369 26.26 -4.58 -34.76
CA ALA A 369 26.04 -6.02 -34.91
C ALA A 369 24.76 -6.26 -35.70
N THR A 370 24.78 -7.27 -36.57
CA THR A 370 23.57 -7.66 -37.32
C THR A 370 22.58 -8.47 -36.49
N ASP A 371 22.93 -8.86 -35.25
CA ASP A 371 22.03 -9.52 -34.29
C ASP A 371 22.20 -8.88 -32.90
N ASN A 372 22.66 -9.62 -31.88
CA ASN A 372 22.66 -9.15 -30.49
C ASN A 372 24.02 -8.65 -30.00
N ILE A 373 23.99 -7.67 -29.09
CA ILE A 373 25.16 -7.20 -28.33
C ILE A 373 24.96 -7.59 -26.87
N TYR A 374 25.77 -8.51 -26.38
CA TYR A 374 25.69 -9.05 -25.04
C TYR A 374 26.89 -8.65 -24.19
N ASP A 375 26.72 -8.75 -22.87
CA ASP A 375 27.84 -8.71 -21.94
C ASP A 375 28.70 -9.99 -22.08
N ASP A 376 29.94 -9.98 -21.61
CA ASP A 376 30.81 -11.18 -21.57
C ASP A 376 30.37 -12.20 -20.51
N GLU A 377 29.52 -11.80 -19.58
CA GLU A 377 28.89 -12.65 -18.56
C GLU A 377 27.74 -13.53 -19.10
N ARG A 378 27.60 -13.60 -20.45
CA ARG A 378 26.52 -14.22 -21.26
C ARG A 378 26.01 -15.60 -20.79
N ASN A 379 26.66 -16.30 -19.86
CA ASN A 379 26.33 -17.70 -19.56
C ASN A 379 26.57 -18.20 -18.12
N ALA A 380 26.52 -17.33 -17.10
CA ALA A 380 26.49 -17.82 -15.71
C ALA A 380 25.07 -18.26 -15.34
N ALA A 381 24.75 -19.54 -15.60
CA ALA A 381 23.58 -20.17 -15.02
C ALA A 381 23.64 -20.06 -13.49
N ASN A 382 22.96 -19.07 -12.92
CA ASN A 382 22.56 -18.90 -11.51
C ASN A 382 23.32 -19.80 -10.52
N THR A 383 24.58 -19.46 -10.22
CA THR A 383 25.26 -20.00 -9.05
C THR A 383 25.96 -18.89 -8.29
N ALA A 384 25.19 -18.17 -7.47
CA ALA A 384 25.48 -17.52 -6.18
C ALA A 384 26.96 -17.32 -5.69
N ALA A 385 27.91 -17.09 -6.59
CA ALA A 385 29.33 -17.07 -6.28
C ALA A 385 30.09 -16.09 -7.20
N GLU A 386 29.50 -14.93 -7.46
CA GLU A 386 30.13 -13.90 -8.30
C GLU A 386 30.74 -12.77 -7.44
N ALA A 387 31.20 -13.06 -6.22
CA ALA A 387 31.87 -12.09 -5.33
C ALA A 387 33.32 -11.77 -5.75
N GLY A 388 33.64 -11.83 -7.05
CA GLY A 388 35.02 -11.66 -7.51
C GLY A 388 35.22 -11.76 -9.01
N TYR A 389 34.19 -11.55 -9.84
CA TYR A 389 34.38 -11.36 -11.27
C TYR A 389 34.78 -9.90 -11.50
N ASP A 390 35.85 -9.75 -12.26
CA ASP A 390 36.52 -8.51 -12.59
C ASP A 390 35.61 -7.78 -13.58
N TRP A 391 34.91 -6.74 -13.14
CA TRP A 391 33.90 -6.01 -13.90
C TRP A 391 34.48 -5.60 -15.26
N THR A 392 34.17 -6.34 -16.33
CA THR A 392 34.83 -6.19 -17.62
C THR A 392 34.26 -4.99 -18.36
N LEU A 393 34.69 -3.83 -17.91
CA LEU A 393 34.10 -2.55 -18.25
C LEU A 393 34.33 -2.16 -19.72
N VAL A 394 33.24 -1.87 -20.45
CA VAL A 394 33.30 -1.01 -21.64
C VAL A 394 33.54 0.43 -21.17
N ASN A 395 34.81 0.84 -21.19
CA ASN A 395 35.30 2.11 -20.65
C ASN A 395 35.57 3.13 -21.76
N ILE A 396 34.58 3.96 -22.06
CA ILE A 396 34.64 4.91 -23.16
C ILE A 396 34.75 6.34 -22.61
N THR A 397 35.87 6.99 -22.88
CA THR A 397 36.13 8.35 -22.37
C THR A 397 35.34 9.43 -23.12
N GLY A 398 34.95 9.18 -24.37
CA GLY A 398 34.16 10.03 -25.25
C GLY A 398 32.79 9.41 -25.58
N ASN A 399 32.45 9.34 -26.87
CA ASN A 399 31.12 8.91 -27.31
C ASN A 399 31.05 7.39 -27.54
N LEU A 400 29.95 6.78 -27.10
CA LEU A 400 29.62 5.37 -27.31
C LEU A 400 28.41 5.26 -28.24
N THR A 401 28.53 4.48 -29.31
CA THR A 401 27.41 4.09 -30.18
C THR A 401 27.36 2.58 -30.33
N LEU A 402 26.23 1.99 -29.95
CA LEU A 402 25.93 0.57 -30.12
C LEU A 402 24.67 0.43 -30.98
N ILE A 403 24.76 -0.41 -32.02
CA ILE A 403 23.66 -0.68 -32.94
C ILE A 403 23.47 -2.20 -33.04
N ALA A 404 22.32 -2.70 -32.63
CA ALA A 404 21.89 -4.09 -32.77
C ALA A 404 20.69 -4.14 -33.74
N ASP A 405 20.95 -4.41 -35.02
CA ASP A 405 19.95 -4.34 -36.09
C ASP A 405 19.77 -5.69 -36.78
N SER A 406 18.70 -6.41 -36.41
CA SER A 406 18.38 -7.70 -37.01
C SER A 406 17.79 -7.52 -38.41
N ASP A 407 18.50 -7.99 -39.43
CA ASP A 407 18.10 -7.88 -40.83
C ASP A 407 16.88 -8.77 -41.19
N THR A 408 16.42 -9.66 -40.27
CA THR A 408 15.44 -10.71 -40.63
C THR A 408 14.27 -10.98 -39.68
N ASP A 409 14.27 -10.57 -38.41
CA ASP A 409 13.22 -10.97 -37.44
C ASP A 409 12.88 -9.98 -36.31
N GLY A 410 13.61 -8.87 -36.15
CA GLY A 410 13.35 -7.88 -35.10
C GLY A 410 13.90 -8.27 -33.72
N THR A 411 14.83 -9.23 -33.62
CA THR A 411 15.32 -9.75 -32.33
C THR A 411 16.61 -9.13 -31.82
N GLY A 412 17.32 -8.31 -32.60
CA GLY A 412 18.61 -7.76 -32.20
C GLY A 412 18.49 -6.91 -30.93
N GLN A 413 19.03 -7.41 -29.82
CA GLN A 413 18.94 -6.90 -28.45
C GLN A 413 20.29 -6.33 -27.97
N ILE A 414 20.26 -5.39 -27.03
CA ILE A 414 21.45 -4.94 -26.29
C ILE A 414 21.28 -5.34 -24.82
N GLY A 415 22.22 -6.14 -24.28
CA GLY A 415 22.08 -6.81 -22.99
C GLY A 415 21.19 -8.05 -23.05
N ILE A 416 20.96 -8.71 -21.92
CA ILE A 416 20.17 -9.95 -21.77
C ILE A 416 19.09 -9.72 -20.72
N ASP A 417 17.85 -10.12 -21.03
CA ASP A 417 16.74 -10.15 -20.06
C ASP A 417 16.89 -11.32 -19.07
N HIS A 418 17.05 -11.02 -17.78
CA HIS A 418 16.60 -11.93 -16.71
C HIS A 418 15.29 -11.41 -16.12
N ASN A 419 14.20 -12.00 -16.60
CA ASN A 419 12.86 -12.02 -16.03
C ASN A 419 12.45 -10.76 -15.24
N THR A 420 11.71 -9.88 -15.93
CA THR A 420 10.92 -8.71 -15.47
C THR A 420 10.11 -8.79 -14.15
N LEU A 421 10.20 -9.88 -13.37
CA LEU A 421 9.47 -10.16 -12.13
C LEU A 421 10.35 -10.40 -10.89
N ASP A 422 11.69 -10.34 -10.97
CA ASP A 422 12.57 -10.84 -9.90
C ASP A 422 13.20 -9.79 -8.96
N ASN A 423 12.90 -8.50 -9.14
CA ASN A 423 13.51 -7.40 -8.36
C ASN A 423 15.05 -7.41 -8.39
N ASP A 424 15.64 -7.61 -9.57
CA ASP A 424 17.09 -7.59 -9.78
C ASP A 424 17.56 -6.27 -10.45
N MET A 425 18.75 -5.78 -10.08
CA MET A 425 19.36 -4.54 -10.59
C MET A 425 20.71 -4.78 -11.29
N ASP A 426 20.98 -5.97 -11.82
CA ASP A 426 22.25 -6.16 -12.55
C ASP A 426 22.29 -7.39 -13.47
N ALA A 427 21.57 -8.46 -13.15
CA ALA A 427 21.76 -9.73 -13.85
C ALA A 427 21.48 -9.63 -15.37
N GLY A 428 22.55 -9.69 -16.18
CA GLY A 428 22.48 -9.72 -17.65
C GLY A 428 22.42 -8.36 -18.34
N TYR A 429 22.48 -7.25 -17.61
CA TYR A 429 22.58 -5.92 -18.20
C TYR A 429 23.98 -5.71 -18.78
N LEU A 430 24.09 -4.90 -19.85
CA LEU A 430 25.40 -4.56 -20.41
C LEU A 430 26.09 -3.49 -19.56
N ASP A 431 27.27 -3.80 -19.02
CA ASP A 431 28.05 -2.92 -18.13
C ASP A 431 28.86 -1.83 -18.86
N LEU A 432 28.56 -0.56 -18.53
CA LEU A 432 29.06 0.60 -19.26
C LEU A 432 29.63 1.71 -18.35
N ARG A 433 30.76 2.31 -18.76
CA ARG A 433 31.19 3.63 -18.30
C ARG A 433 31.39 4.53 -19.52
N VAL A 434 30.65 5.62 -19.57
CA VAL A 434 30.61 6.55 -20.71
C VAL A 434 30.88 7.97 -20.22
N GLY A 435 31.95 8.58 -20.73
CA GLY A 435 32.34 9.96 -20.42
C GLY A 435 31.65 11.03 -21.28
N GLY A 436 31.20 10.67 -22.49
CA GLY A 436 30.51 11.54 -23.45
C GLY A 436 29.02 11.20 -23.63
N THR A 437 28.55 11.16 -24.88
CA THR A 437 27.17 10.76 -25.22
C THR A 437 27.07 9.27 -25.51
N GLY A 438 26.02 8.60 -25.00
CA GLY A 438 25.70 7.21 -25.30
C GLY A 438 24.50 7.13 -26.26
N THR A 439 24.68 6.48 -27.40
CA THR A 439 23.63 6.22 -28.39
C THR A 439 23.46 4.71 -28.55
N PHE A 440 22.25 4.21 -28.31
CA PHE A 440 21.91 2.79 -28.34
C PHE A 440 20.70 2.62 -29.25
N SER A 441 20.85 1.85 -30.31
CA SER A 441 19.76 1.54 -31.23
C SER A 441 19.61 0.02 -31.31
N SER A 442 18.39 -0.46 -31.10
CA SER A 442 18.09 -1.88 -31.02
C SER A 442 16.78 -2.18 -31.76
N SER A 443 16.74 -3.30 -32.47
CA SER A 443 15.48 -3.81 -33.04
C SER A 443 14.61 -4.54 -32.00
N GLY A 444 15.21 -5.01 -30.90
CA GLY A 444 14.60 -5.64 -29.72
C GLY A 444 14.85 -4.83 -28.45
N ASP A 445 14.87 -5.49 -27.28
CA ASP A 445 15.03 -4.79 -25.98
C ASP A 445 16.42 -4.15 -25.79
N VAL A 446 16.50 -3.28 -24.78
CA VAL A 446 17.75 -2.63 -24.35
C VAL A 446 17.86 -2.65 -22.83
N TYR A 447 18.90 -3.33 -22.32
CA TYR A 447 19.23 -3.46 -20.89
C TYR A 447 20.65 -2.94 -20.66
N LEU A 448 20.79 -1.76 -20.03
CA LEU A 448 22.08 -1.12 -19.80
C LEU A 448 22.31 -0.90 -18.30
N ASN A 449 23.46 -1.33 -17.81
CA ASN A 449 23.95 -0.98 -16.49
C ASN A 449 25.08 0.02 -16.61
N PHE A 450 24.99 1.12 -15.87
CA PHE A 450 26.04 2.11 -15.77
C PHE A 450 26.73 1.98 -14.42
N ASP A 451 27.99 1.57 -14.41
CA ASP A 451 28.79 1.55 -13.19
C ASP A 451 29.52 2.90 -13.01
N GLN A 452 28.75 3.96 -12.75
CA GLN A 452 29.32 5.28 -12.48
C GLN A 452 29.22 5.58 -10.99
N ALA A 453 30.37 5.75 -10.32
CA ALA A 453 30.41 6.22 -8.92
C ALA A 453 29.83 7.64 -8.73
N ALA A 454 29.64 8.37 -9.83
CA ALA A 454 28.94 9.65 -9.87
C ALA A 454 27.53 9.45 -10.47
N ALA A 455 26.64 10.42 -10.23
CA ALA A 455 25.28 10.32 -10.73
C ALA A 455 25.21 10.28 -12.27
N LEU A 456 24.51 9.28 -12.81
CA LEU A 456 24.25 9.14 -14.25
C LEU A 456 23.37 10.30 -14.73
N ASN A 457 23.85 11.07 -15.70
CA ASN A 457 23.07 12.13 -16.34
C ASN A 457 22.48 11.64 -17.68
N THR A 458 21.20 11.31 -17.65
CA THR A 458 20.42 10.78 -18.80
C THR A 458 20.33 11.72 -20.01
N SER A 459 20.60 13.03 -19.86
CA SER A 459 20.56 13.97 -21.00
C SER A 459 21.60 13.67 -22.08
N ASN A 460 22.61 12.86 -21.74
CA ASN A 460 23.63 12.38 -22.67
C ASN A 460 23.24 11.04 -23.34
N LEU A 461 22.07 10.49 -23.04
CA LEU A 461 21.62 9.19 -23.53
C LEU A 461 20.53 9.33 -24.59
N THR A 462 20.70 8.56 -25.66
CA THR A 462 19.68 8.30 -26.68
C THR A 462 19.54 6.80 -26.82
N VAL A 463 18.38 6.27 -26.45
CA VAL A 463 18.04 4.85 -26.54
C VAL A 463 16.84 4.71 -27.45
N ASN A 464 17.00 3.98 -28.55
CA ASN A 464 15.97 3.81 -29.56
C ASN A 464 15.66 2.32 -29.77
N SER A 465 14.48 1.90 -29.31
CA SER A 465 13.92 0.57 -29.52
C SER A 465 12.44 0.69 -29.92
N PRO A 466 12.14 1.05 -31.19
CA PRO A 466 10.84 1.57 -31.59
C PRO A 466 9.79 0.48 -31.92
N ASN A 467 10.10 -0.81 -31.83
CA ASN A 467 9.19 -1.88 -32.22
C ASN A 467 8.23 -2.30 -31.08
N ASN A 468 7.03 -2.74 -31.45
CA ASN A 468 5.96 -3.11 -30.51
C ASN A 468 6.32 -4.31 -29.64
N GLY A 469 6.34 -4.10 -28.32
CA GLY A 469 6.65 -5.14 -27.33
C GLY A 469 8.04 -5.04 -26.70
N ASN A 470 8.86 -4.05 -27.10
CA ASN A 470 10.22 -3.92 -26.59
C ASN A 470 10.28 -3.14 -25.27
N THR A 471 11.20 -3.52 -24.39
CA THR A 471 11.50 -2.88 -23.10
C THR A 471 12.83 -2.12 -23.14
N VAL A 472 12.88 -0.99 -22.44
CA VAL A 472 14.14 -0.25 -22.19
C VAL A 472 14.34 -0.16 -20.69
N ALA A 473 15.47 -0.68 -20.20
CA ALA A 473 15.84 -0.65 -18.80
C ALA A 473 17.24 -0.04 -18.63
N ILE A 474 17.32 0.96 -17.73
CA ILE A 474 18.53 1.72 -17.45
C ILE A 474 18.82 1.65 -15.95
N VAL A 475 19.96 1.07 -15.62
CA VAL A 475 20.41 0.92 -14.24
C VAL A 475 21.66 1.74 -13.99
N ASN A 476 21.79 2.31 -12.79
CA ASN A 476 23.07 2.77 -12.28
C ASN A 476 23.39 1.98 -11.00
N SER A 477 24.26 0.97 -11.13
CA SER A 477 24.63 0.03 -10.06
C SER A 477 25.52 0.64 -8.96
N SER A 478 26.06 1.84 -9.19
CA SER A 478 27.03 2.48 -8.28
C SER A 478 26.60 3.84 -7.72
N GLY A 479 25.42 4.35 -8.08
CA GLY A 479 24.94 5.62 -7.56
C GLY A 479 23.61 6.10 -8.12
N ASN A 480 23.44 7.42 -8.10
CA ASN A 480 22.16 8.05 -8.42
C ASN A 480 21.87 8.08 -9.93
N ILE A 481 20.60 8.10 -10.31
CA ILE A 481 20.17 8.49 -11.67
C ILE A 481 19.59 9.90 -11.60
N ASN A 482 20.16 10.83 -12.37
CA ASN A 482 19.60 12.17 -12.57
C ASN A 482 18.91 12.22 -13.93
N TYR A 483 17.58 12.17 -13.94
CA TYR A 483 16.77 12.37 -15.13
C TYR A 483 16.70 13.85 -15.50
N ASN A 484 17.59 14.33 -16.38
CA ASN A 484 17.63 15.71 -16.87
C ASN A 484 17.08 15.85 -18.31
N GLY A 485 16.45 14.80 -18.84
CA GLY A 485 16.06 14.67 -20.24
C GLY A 485 16.81 13.51 -20.90
N GLY A 486 16.74 13.42 -22.23
CA GLY A 486 17.24 12.26 -22.99
C GLY A 486 16.14 11.72 -23.90
N THR A 487 16.51 10.87 -24.85
CA THR A 487 15.54 10.26 -25.77
C THR A 487 15.46 8.78 -25.47
N PHE A 488 14.32 8.30 -25.00
CA PHE A 488 14.08 6.89 -24.71
C PHE A 488 12.86 6.46 -25.52
N GLN A 489 13.07 5.81 -26.66
CA GLN A 489 11.98 5.30 -27.50
C GLN A 489 11.81 3.80 -27.24
N THR A 490 10.60 3.43 -26.81
CA THR A 490 10.16 2.07 -26.47
C THR A 490 8.63 2.02 -26.61
N GLU A 491 8.05 0.86 -26.95
CA GLU A 491 6.59 0.67 -27.06
C GLU A 491 5.97 -0.15 -25.90
N ASP A 492 6.78 -0.84 -25.08
CA ASP A 492 6.36 -1.55 -23.85
C ASP A 492 6.97 -0.89 -22.60
N ASN A 493 7.80 -1.56 -21.79
CA ASN A 493 8.21 -1.01 -20.49
C ASN A 493 9.37 -0.01 -20.58
N LEU A 494 9.35 0.99 -19.72
CA LEU A 494 10.48 1.88 -19.44
C LEU A 494 10.85 1.75 -17.97
N ILE A 495 12.08 1.34 -17.70
CA ILE A 495 12.55 1.00 -16.35
C ILE A 495 13.79 1.82 -16.04
N PHE A 496 13.78 2.47 -14.88
CA PHE A 496 14.96 3.09 -14.28
C PHE A 496 15.20 2.50 -12.89
N ALA A 497 16.44 2.09 -12.60
CA ALA A 497 16.82 1.61 -11.27
C ALA A 497 18.14 2.21 -10.81
N ALA A 498 18.19 2.76 -9.59
CA ALA A 498 19.38 3.40 -9.04
C ALA A 498 19.79 2.78 -7.70
N VAL A 499 21.09 2.47 -7.53
CA VAL A 499 21.71 2.07 -6.25
C VAL A 499 22.00 3.31 -5.37
N GLY A 500 20.99 4.17 -5.25
CA GLY A 500 21.05 5.47 -4.60
C GLY A 500 19.71 6.17 -4.80
N ASP A 501 19.74 7.44 -5.21
CA ASP A 501 18.53 8.21 -5.49
C ASP A 501 18.18 8.21 -6.98
N PHE A 502 16.88 8.20 -7.30
CA PHE A 502 16.37 8.59 -8.60
C PHE A 502 15.84 10.03 -8.54
N ASN A 503 16.45 10.95 -9.28
CA ASN A 503 16.07 12.37 -9.32
C ASN A 503 15.44 12.74 -10.67
N LEU A 504 14.14 13.02 -10.69
CA LEU A 504 13.42 13.49 -11.87
C LEU A 504 13.49 15.02 -11.98
N ASN A 505 14.47 15.57 -12.70
CA ASN A 505 14.68 17.01 -12.83
C ASN A 505 14.04 17.64 -14.08
N SER A 506 13.68 16.82 -15.07
CA SER A 506 13.02 17.23 -16.31
C SER A 506 11.76 16.40 -16.54
N GLY A 507 10.82 16.95 -17.30
CA GLY A 507 9.58 16.24 -17.61
C GLY A 507 9.87 14.98 -18.41
N LEU A 508 9.48 13.83 -17.87
CA LEU A 508 9.49 12.57 -18.59
C LEU A 508 8.17 12.50 -19.38
N THR A 509 8.27 12.71 -20.69
CA THR A 509 7.14 12.57 -21.63
C THR A 509 7.49 11.45 -22.60
N HIS A 510 6.72 10.38 -22.58
CA HIS A 510 6.94 9.24 -23.48
C HIS A 510 5.62 8.71 -24.02
N ALA A 511 5.53 8.56 -25.34
CA ALA A 511 4.31 8.14 -26.03
C ALA A 511 4.26 6.60 -26.08
N LEU A 512 3.95 5.99 -24.94
CA LEU A 512 3.79 4.54 -24.86
C LEU A 512 2.45 4.08 -25.46
N THR A 513 2.41 2.83 -25.92
CA THR A 513 1.17 2.16 -26.35
C THR A 513 0.35 1.68 -25.14
N THR A 514 -0.91 1.29 -25.32
CA THR A 514 -1.91 1.17 -24.24
C THR A 514 -1.72 0.01 -23.24
N ASN A 515 -0.54 -0.61 -23.09
CA ASN A 515 -0.29 -1.71 -22.12
C ASN A 515 1.06 -1.63 -21.35
N SER A 516 1.89 -0.62 -21.58
CA SER A 516 3.24 -0.46 -20.99
C SER A 516 3.29 -0.04 -19.50
N THR A 517 4.34 -0.41 -18.75
CA THR A 517 4.60 0.08 -17.38
C THR A 517 5.81 1.04 -17.33
N LEU A 518 5.69 2.12 -16.55
CA LEU A 518 6.87 2.89 -16.11
C LEU A 518 7.29 2.41 -14.72
N VAL A 519 8.56 2.07 -14.54
CA VAL A 519 9.14 1.67 -13.25
C VAL A 519 10.25 2.63 -12.87
N LEU A 520 10.14 3.24 -11.69
CA LEU A 520 11.15 4.11 -11.08
C LEU A 520 11.56 3.51 -9.75
N ASN A 521 12.70 2.81 -9.72
CA ASN A 521 13.21 2.16 -8.53
C ASN A 521 14.48 2.86 -8.03
N ALA A 522 14.56 3.04 -6.72
CA ALA A 522 15.73 3.55 -6.04
C ALA A 522 15.91 2.80 -4.72
N THR A 523 17.13 2.37 -4.41
CA THR A 523 17.41 1.78 -3.09
C THR A 523 17.32 2.81 -1.97
N ASN A 524 17.41 4.11 -2.29
CA ASN A 524 17.16 5.21 -1.38
C ASN A 524 15.95 6.05 -1.86
N ASP A 525 16.12 7.34 -2.17
CA ASP A 525 14.99 8.23 -2.42
C ASP A 525 14.57 8.29 -3.90
N VAL A 526 13.28 8.39 -4.16
CA VAL A 526 12.75 8.86 -5.45
C VAL A 526 12.27 10.29 -5.31
N ASN A 527 12.98 11.21 -5.98
CA ASN A 527 12.72 12.64 -5.94
C ASN A 527 12.05 13.13 -7.23
N LEU A 528 10.76 13.46 -7.16
CA LEU A 528 9.95 13.95 -8.28
C LEU A 528 10.03 15.48 -8.37
N GLY A 529 10.92 16.00 -9.22
CA GLY A 529 11.13 17.44 -9.44
C GLY A 529 10.51 18.00 -10.71
N ALA A 530 9.81 17.18 -11.50
CA ALA A 530 9.17 17.61 -12.73
C ALA A 530 7.90 16.78 -13.00
N ASN A 531 7.13 17.21 -14.01
CA ASN A 531 5.93 16.49 -14.41
C ASN A 531 6.28 15.08 -14.89
N LEU A 532 5.54 14.14 -14.36
CA LEU A 532 5.52 12.77 -14.78
C LEU A 532 4.24 12.62 -15.62
N SER A 533 4.31 13.00 -16.91
CA SER A 533 3.15 13.34 -17.74
C SER A 533 3.18 12.63 -19.11
N THR A 534 2.38 11.57 -19.29
CA THR A 534 1.79 11.12 -20.57
C THR A 534 0.91 9.87 -20.39
N ILE A 535 0.35 9.31 -21.48
CA ILE A 535 -0.55 8.14 -21.60
C ILE A 535 0.14 6.83 -21.18
N TRP A 536 0.78 6.82 -20.01
CA TRP A 536 1.39 5.60 -19.52
C TRP A 536 0.33 4.62 -19.07
N GLY A 537 0.76 3.37 -18.99
CA GLY A 537 0.00 2.39 -18.27
C GLY A 537 0.13 2.53 -16.80
N ASP A 538 0.55 1.44 -16.17
CA ASP A 538 0.78 1.44 -14.74
C ASP A 538 2.10 2.18 -14.46
N ILE A 539 2.13 2.88 -13.34
CA ILE A 539 3.33 3.57 -12.84
C ILE A 539 3.67 2.95 -11.50
N ASN A 540 4.87 2.39 -11.41
CA ASN A 540 5.42 1.87 -10.18
C ASN A 540 6.60 2.75 -9.75
N ILE A 541 6.50 3.33 -8.56
CA ILE A 541 7.55 4.14 -7.97
C ILE A 541 7.93 3.51 -6.64
N ALA A 542 9.19 3.11 -6.49
CA ALA A 542 9.71 2.51 -5.27
C ALA A 542 10.94 3.29 -4.78
N GLY A 543 10.79 3.99 -3.65
CA GLY A 543 11.90 4.33 -2.78
C GLY A 543 12.12 3.21 -1.78
N ASP A 544 13.36 2.97 -1.34
CA ASP A 544 13.73 1.80 -0.53
C ASP A 544 13.50 0.46 -1.27
N PHE A 545 13.87 0.42 -2.55
CA PHE A 545 13.80 -0.79 -3.37
C PHE A 545 14.88 -1.81 -2.95
N SER A 546 14.52 -3.09 -2.85
CA SER A 546 15.47 -4.17 -2.59
C SER A 546 15.98 -4.81 -3.89
N SER A 547 17.27 -5.11 -3.97
CA SER A 547 17.87 -5.92 -5.05
C SER A 547 18.48 -7.20 -4.50
N ASN A 548 18.00 -8.35 -4.98
CA ASN A 548 18.51 -9.66 -4.56
C ASN A 548 19.94 -9.91 -5.04
N TYR A 549 20.27 -9.47 -6.26
CA TYR A 549 21.58 -9.68 -6.87
C TYR A 549 22.69 -8.86 -6.20
N LEU A 550 22.41 -7.57 -5.97
CA LEU A 550 23.35 -6.70 -5.27
C LEU A 550 23.39 -6.97 -3.76
N GLY A 551 22.52 -7.85 -3.25
CA GLY A 551 22.41 -8.15 -1.82
C GLY A 551 21.91 -6.95 -0.99
N ILE A 552 21.17 -6.04 -1.61
CA ILE A 552 20.63 -4.82 -0.98
C ILE A 552 19.21 -5.12 -0.51
N ALA A 553 19.02 -5.22 0.81
CA ALA A 553 17.70 -5.33 1.42
C ALA A 553 17.09 -3.95 1.66
N ARG A 554 15.76 -3.90 1.82
CA ARG A 554 15.06 -2.71 2.33
C ARG A 554 15.65 -2.32 3.69
N ASP A 555 15.96 -1.05 3.88
CA ASP A 555 16.56 -0.53 5.10
C ASP A 555 15.69 0.50 5.83
N SER A 556 14.47 0.75 5.33
CA SER A 556 13.50 1.71 5.86
C SER A 556 13.92 3.18 5.73
N VAL A 557 14.88 3.52 4.87
CA VAL A 557 15.37 4.90 4.71
C VAL A 557 14.80 5.60 3.49
N GLY A 558 14.56 4.88 2.38
CA GLY A 558 14.10 5.49 1.14
C GLY A 558 12.69 6.07 1.19
N ALA A 559 12.53 7.30 0.70
CA ALA A 559 11.28 8.03 0.61
C ALA A 559 10.91 8.37 -0.84
N ILE A 560 9.62 8.65 -1.08
CA ILE A 560 9.14 9.27 -2.32
C ILE A 560 8.80 10.71 -2.02
N THR A 561 9.52 11.66 -2.63
CA THR A 561 9.29 13.09 -2.43
C THR A 561 8.93 13.80 -3.73
N GLN A 562 8.25 14.94 -3.62
CA GLN A 562 7.94 15.78 -4.77
C GLN A 562 8.29 17.23 -4.46
N SER A 563 9.04 17.87 -5.35
CA SER A 563 9.45 19.28 -5.23
C SER A 563 8.79 20.17 -6.28
N ALA A 564 8.37 19.60 -7.41
CA ALA A 564 7.59 20.27 -8.43
C ALA A 564 6.93 19.26 -9.39
N GLY A 565 5.95 19.74 -10.14
CA GLY A 565 5.21 18.97 -11.13
C GLY A 565 4.05 18.15 -10.55
N THR A 566 3.38 17.39 -11.41
CA THR A 566 2.30 16.46 -11.06
C THR A 566 2.58 15.07 -11.61
N VAL A 567 2.15 14.04 -10.88
CA VAL A 567 2.10 12.65 -11.37
C VAL A 567 0.77 12.44 -12.08
N LEU A 568 0.80 12.30 -13.41
CA LEU A 568 -0.39 12.23 -14.26
C LEU A 568 -0.50 10.84 -14.90
N ILE A 569 -1.67 10.20 -14.74
CA ILE A 569 -2.04 8.99 -15.47
C ILE A 569 -3.28 9.31 -16.33
N GLY A 570 -3.14 9.23 -17.65
CA GLY A 570 -4.15 9.68 -18.61
C GLY A 570 -5.36 8.75 -18.79
N ASP A 571 -5.32 7.52 -18.28
CA ASP A 571 -6.36 6.49 -18.47
C ASP A 571 -6.99 6.05 -17.14
N ALA A 572 -8.31 5.84 -17.17
CA ALA A 572 -9.13 5.42 -16.04
C ALA A 572 -8.77 4.02 -15.50
N ASN A 573 -8.21 3.13 -16.32
CA ASN A 573 -8.00 1.73 -15.93
C ASN A 573 -6.63 1.43 -15.32
N ARG A 574 -5.75 2.42 -15.23
CA ARG A 574 -4.36 2.22 -14.82
C ARG A 574 -4.13 2.54 -13.35
N VAL A 575 -3.04 2.01 -12.81
CA VAL A 575 -2.71 2.06 -11.38
C VAL A 575 -1.44 2.88 -11.15
N LEU A 576 -1.48 3.75 -10.15
CA LEU A 576 -0.28 4.30 -9.53
C LEU A 576 0.05 3.48 -8.29
N THR A 577 1.22 2.84 -8.29
CA THR A 577 1.77 2.15 -7.13
C THR A 577 2.93 2.97 -6.57
N LEU A 578 2.82 3.35 -5.31
CA LEU A 578 3.87 4.05 -4.57
C LEU A 578 4.34 3.17 -3.42
N GLU A 579 5.64 2.91 -3.34
CA GLU A 579 6.25 2.12 -2.28
C GLU A 579 7.45 2.85 -1.69
N ALA A 580 7.51 2.95 -0.36
CA ALA A 580 8.58 3.63 0.38
C ALA A 580 8.87 2.93 1.72
N GLY A 581 10.02 3.21 2.32
CA GLY A 581 10.36 2.81 3.69
C GLY A 581 10.32 3.95 4.71
N SER A 582 10.40 5.20 4.23
CA SER A 582 10.51 6.41 5.07
C SER A 582 9.52 7.53 4.69
N GLY A 583 8.46 7.18 3.94
CA GLY A 583 7.34 8.08 3.63
C GLY A 583 7.09 8.31 2.14
N ILE A 584 5.83 8.61 1.83
CA ILE A 584 5.33 8.99 0.51
C ILE A 584 4.76 10.41 0.64
N GLY A 585 5.50 11.40 0.16
CA GLY A 585 5.23 12.80 0.45
C GLY A 585 5.57 13.17 1.91
N ALA A 586 5.38 14.45 2.24
CA ALA A 586 5.64 14.98 3.58
C ALA A 586 4.51 15.90 4.04
N ALA A 587 4.49 16.24 5.33
CA ALA A 587 3.51 17.17 5.87
C ALA A 587 3.61 18.54 5.16
N GLY A 588 2.52 18.97 4.51
CA GLY A 588 2.48 20.21 3.72
C GLY A 588 3.13 20.12 2.34
N VAL A 589 3.68 18.97 1.97
CA VAL A 589 4.29 18.70 0.65
C VAL A 589 3.76 17.34 0.15
N PRO A 590 2.50 17.28 -0.31
CA PRO A 590 1.91 16.04 -0.81
C PRO A 590 2.56 15.59 -2.11
N ILE A 591 2.37 14.32 -2.46
CA ILE A 591 2.50 13.87 -3.85
C ILE A 591 1.25 14.32 -4.60
N PHE A 592 1.39 15.33 -5.46
CA PHE A 592 0.32 15.78 -6.36
C PHE A 592 0.11 14.76 -7.48
N THR A 593 -1.11 14.25 -7.56
CA THR A 593 -1.52 13.20 -8.48
C THR A 593 -2.74 13.62 -9.30
N GLN A 594 -2.87 13.00 -10.47
CA GLN A 594 -4.10 13.00 -11.26
C GLN A 594 -4.28 11.57 -11.78
N VAL A 595 -4.74 10.69 -10.88
CA VAL A 595 -4.88 9.26 -11.12
C VAL A 595 -6.26 8.77 -10.71
N ARG A 596 -6.71 7.67 -11.31
CA ARG A 596 -7.97 7.04 -10.94
C ARG A 596 -7.82 5.93 -9.92
N ASN A 597 -6.76 5.11 -10.02
CA ASN A 597 -6.54 4.00 -9.09
C ASN A 597 -5.19 4.17 -8.40
N LEU A 598 -5.17 3.98 -7.08
CA LEU A 598 -4.00 4.20 -6.24
C LEU A 598 -3.77 3.00 -5.33
N VAL A 599 -2.48 2.64 -5.22
CA VAL A 599 -1.90 1.80 -4.18
C VAL A 599 -0.74 2.57 -3.55
N ALA A 600 -0.69 2.64 -2.22
CA ALA A 600 0.39 3.34 -1.51
C ALA A 600 0.85 2.57 -0.26
N TYR A 601 2.11 2.18 -0.25
CA TYR A 601 2.72 1.41 0.84
C TYR A 601 3.94 2.12 1.39
N ASN A 602 3.88 2.47 2.67
CA ASN A 602 5.05 2.87 3.43
C ASN A 602 5.35 1.79 4.47
N THR A 603 6.24 0.88 4.08
CA THR A 603 6.52 -0.38 4.78
C THR A 603 7.96 -0.81 4.57
N ASP A 604 8.52 -1.46 5.58
CA ASP A 604 9.83 -2.11 5.50
C ASP A 604 9.74 -3.58 5.00
N GLY A 605 8.52 -4.02 4.66
CA GLY A 605 8.19 -5.36 4.19
C GLY A 605 8.39 -6.50 5.20
N THR A 606 8.95 -6.25 6.39
CA THR A 606 9.49 -7.32 7.25
C THR A 606 9.29 -7.11 8.76
N THR A 607 9.36 -5.89 9.29
CA THR A 607 9.35 -5.62 10.73
C THR A 607 8.30 -4.60 11.19
N GLY A 608 7.63 -3.90 10.27
CA GLY A 608 6.64 -2.89 10.64
C GLY A 608 7.26 -1.59 11.17
N SER A 609 8.52 -1.30 10.82
CA SER A 609 9.33 -0.22 11.39
C SER A 609 9.51 0.98 10.45
N ALA A 610 8.73 1.07 9.37
CA ALA A 610 8.79 2.22 8.46
C ALA A 610 8.57 3.55 9.20
N SER A 611 9.15 4.62 8.67
CA SER A 611 9.01 5.98 9.22
C SER A 611 8.33 6.90 8.21
N GLY A 612 7.98 8.14 8.58
CA GLY A 612 7.39 9.10 7.64
C GLY A 612 5.86 9.11 7.58
N HIS A 613 5.28 9.67 6.52
CA HIS A 613 3.82 9.82 6.33
C HIS A 613 3.45 9.33 4.93
N ILE A 614 2.17 9.06 4.70
CA ILE A 614 1.61 9.00 3.34
C ILE A 614 0.76 10.25 3.16
N VAL A 615 1.18 11.17 2.29
CA VAL A 615 0.50 12.44 2.01
C VAL A 615 0.31 12.60 0.50
N ILE A 616 -0.94 12.49 0.04
CA ILE A 616 -1.28 12.48 -1.39
C ILE A 616 -2.41 13.48 -1.65
N ASP A 617 -2.29 14.25 -2.73
CA ASP A 617 -3.31 15.20 -3.19
C ASP A 617 -3.68 14.89 -4.65
N ASN A 618 -4.90 14.42 -4.89
CA ASN A 618 -5.41 14.02 -6.20
C ASN A 618 -6.40 15.05 -6.76
N THR A 619 -6.16 15.53 -7.96
CA THR A 619 -7.01 16.56 -8.59
C THR A 619 -8.35 16.06 -9.13
N GLY A 620 -8.67 14.77 -9.00
CA GLY A 620 -9.91 14.17 -9.51
C GLY A 620 -10.40 12.99 -8.67
N ARG A 621 -11.21 12.13 -9.28
CA ARG A 621 -11.81 10.95 -8.62
C ARG A 621 -10.74 9.92 -8.30
N LEU A 622 -10.73 9.41 -7.07
CA LEU A 622 -9.70 8.48 -6.59
C LEU A 622 -10.33 7.18 -6.09
N ASN A 623 -9.90 6.06 -6.66
CA ASN A 623 -10.19 4.72 -6.19
C ASN A 623 -8.95 4.21 -5.44
N ILE A 624 -9.11 3.86 -4.17
CA ILE A 624 -8.11 3.11 -3.42
C ILE A 624 -8.39 1.63 -3.65
N ILE A 625 -7.50 0.94 -4.36
CA ILE A 625 -7.68 -0.44 -4.81
C ILE A 625 -6.69 -1.38 -4.15
N ALA A 626 -6.92 -2.69 -4.19
CA ALA A 626 -6.03 -3.66 -3.56
C ALA A 626 -4.73 -3.79 -4.38
N GLY A 627 -3.59 -3.63 -3.71
CA GLY A 627 -2.29 -3.98 -4.29
C GLY A 627 -1.83 -5.37 -3.86
N ALA A 628 -0.53 -5.64 -4.00
CA ALA A 628 0.07 -6.95 -3.75
C ALA A 628 -0.07 -7.45 -2.31
N LEU A 629 -0.18 -6.54 -1.33
CA LEU A 629 -0.34 -6.88 0.10
C LEU A 629 -1.81 -7.07 0.51
N GLY A 630 -2.76 -6.88 -0.42
CA GLY A 630 -4.20 -6.93 -0.14
C GLY A 630 -4.79 -5.61 0.37
N ASP A 631 -3.99 -4.81 1.08
CA ASP A 631 -4.32 -3.42 1.44
C ASP A 631 -4.23 -2.52 0.20
N GLY A 632 -4.99 -1.43 0.16
CA GLY A 632 -4.80 -0.38 -0.84
C GLY A 632 -3.89 0.73 -0.36
N VAL A 633 -3.99 1.08 0.92
CA VAL A 633 -3.05 2.00 1.56
C VAL A 633 -2.59 1.40 2.88
N ARG A 634 -1.27 1.29 3.06
CA ARG A 634 -0.68 0.77 4.30
C ARG A 634 0.45 1.67 4.75
N ASN A 635 0.36 2.16 5.98
CA ASN A 635 1.38 3.01 6.56
C ASN A 635 1.83 2.54 7.94
N GLU A 636 3.03 1.99 8.02
CA GLU A 636 3.62 1.48 9.25
C GLU A 636 4.29 2.59 10.10
N GLY A 637 4.51 3.79 9.52
CA GLY A 637 5.05 4.97 10.21
C GLY A 637 4.16 6.21 10.06
N GLY A 638 3.93 6.99 11.12
CA GLY A 638 3.22 8.28 11.03
C GLY A 638 1.76 8.21 10.53
N VAL A 639 1.28 9.24 9.81
CA VAL A 639 -0.13 9.45 9.44
C VAL A 639 -0.40 9.16 7.96
N VAL A 640 -1.65 8.84 7.61
CA VAL A 640 -2.16 8.83 6.23
C VAL A 640 -3.01 10.07 6.03
N ASN A 641 -2.71 10.87 5.01
CA ASN A 641 -3.50 12.02 4.60
C ASN A 641 -3.70 12.01 3.08
N ILE A 642 -4.91 11.70 2.64
CA ILE A 642 -5.25 11.61 1.22
C ILE A 642 -6.36 12.63 0.94
N THR A 643 -6.05 13.56 0.06
CA THR A 643 -7.01 14.55 -0.44
C THR A 643 -7.36 14.22 -1.89
N ALA A 644 -8.63 14.33 -2.26
CA ALA A 644 -9.11 14.26 -3.62
C ALA A 644 -10.07 15.44 -3.89
N HIS A 645 -10.13 15.93 -5.13
CA HIS A 645 -11.03 17.04 -5.51
C HIS A 645 -12.41 16.57 -6.04
N SER A 646 -12.62 15.25 -6.14
CA SER A 646 -13.82 14.53 -6.60
C SER A 646 -13.89 13.23 -5.75
N PRO A 647 -14.81 12.25 -5.93
CA PRO A 647 -15.04 11.24 -4.90
C PRO A 647 -13.82 10.39 -4.57
N ILE A 648 -13.72 9.96 -3.31
CA ILE A 648 -12.83 8.90 -2.86
C ILE A 648 -13.65 7.62 -2.70
N TYR A 649 -13.31 6.57 -3.46
CA TYR A 649 -13.83 5.22 -3.28
C TYR A 649 -12.79 4.36 -2.58
N VAL A 650 -13.09 3.92 -1.37
CA VAL A 650 -12.25 2.99 -0.60
C VAL A 650 -12.67 1.56 -0.96
N LEU A 651 -12.07 1.00 -2.01
CA LEU A 651 -12.39 -0.34 -2.52
C LEU A 651 -11.50 -1.43 -1.91
N ALA A 652 -10.44 -1.03 -1.20
CA ALA A 652 -9.53 -1.91 -0.47
C ALA A 652 -9.13 -1.30 0.87
N PRO A 653 -8.65 -2.11 1.83
CA PRO A 653 -8.36 -1.64 3.17
C PRO A 653 -7.35 -0.49 3.22
N ILE A 654 -7.57 0.44 4.14
CA ILE A 654 -6.63 1.49 4.53
C ILE A 654 -6.21 1.21 5.97
N TRP A 655 -4.92 1.00 6.18
CA TRP A 655 -4.36 0.79 7.50
C TRP A 655 -3.24 1.78 7.79
N ALA A 656 -3.25 2.37 8.98
CA ALA A 656 -2.16 3.22 9.46
C ALA A 656 -1.92 3.02 10.96
N VAL A 657 -0.69 3.22 11.40
CA VAL A 657 -0.39 3.26 12.84
C VAL A 657 -0.99 4.48 13.52
N ASN A 658 -0.92 5.67 12.92
CA ASN A 658 -1.51 6.89 13.46
C ASN A 658 -2.73 7.34 12.64
N ASN A 659 -3.07 8.63 12.70
CA ASN A 659 -4.28 9.17 12.11
C ASN A 659 -4.40 8.84 10.62
N ILE A 660 -5.63 8.53 10.21
CA ILE A 660 -6.05 8.45 8.80
C ILE A 660 -6.95 9.64 8.53
N MET A 661 -6.60 10.46 7.55
CA MET A 661 -7.37 11.61 7.10
C MET A 661 -7.69 11.43 5.61
N LEU A 662 -8.98 11.34 5.28
CA LEU A 662 -9.47 11.32 3.90
C LEU A 662 -10.31 12.58 3.66
N THR A 663 -9.97 13.36 2.64
CA THR A 663 -10.67 14.61 2.30
C THR A 663 -11.11 14.59 0.84
N ALA A 664 -12.41 14.66 0.56
CA ALA A 664 -12.97 14.81 -0.78
C ALA A 664 -13.56 16.22 -0.95
N ASN A 665 -12.81 17.14 -1.55
CA ASN A 665 -13.10 18.59 -1.56
C ASN A 665 -14.23 19.04 -2.51
N GLY A 666 -14.77 18.16 -3.35
CA GLY A 666 -15.83 18.51 -4.29
C GLY A 666 -17.12 18.92 -3.58
N ALA A 667 -17.57 20.17 -3.73
CA ALA A 667 -18.80 20.63 -3.06
C ALA A 667 -20.10 19.98 -3.59
N VAL A 668 -20.02 19.29 -4.73
CA VAL A 668 -21.18 18.64 -5.38
C VAL A 668 -20.92 17.15 -5.62
N ASP A 669 -19.67 16.77 -5.86
CA ASP A 669 -19.24 15.41 -6.16
C ASP A 669 -18.11 14.94 -5.23
N GLY A 670 -17.83 15.63 -4.14
CA GLY A 670 -16.77 15.26 -3.20
C GLY A 670 -17.25 14.22 -2.19
N ASP A 671 -17.72 13.08 -2.67
CA ASP A 671 -18.19 11.99 -1.83
C ASP A 671 -17.03 11.17 -1.26
N ILE A 672 -17.21 10.56 -0.08
CA ILE A 672 -16.37 9.47 0.41
C ILE A 672 -17.23 8.22 0.51
N ASP A 673 -16.92 7.23 -0.33
CA ASP A 673 -17.60 5.93 -0.34
C ASP A 673 -16.67 4.87 0.29
N VAL A 674 -17.08 4.34 1.43
CA VAL A 674 -16.35 3.34 2.21
C VAL A 674 -16.87 1.95 1.87
N GLY A 675 -16.16 1.29 0.95
CA GLY A 675 -16.40 -0.10 0.54
C GLY A 675 -15.47 -1.13 1.22
N ALA A 676 -14.48 -0.70 1.99
CA ALA A 676 -13.52 -1.56 2.67
C ALA A 676 -13.09 -0.97 4.02
N ASN A 677 -12.33 -1.75 4.80
CA ASN A 677 -11.94 -1.35 6.16
C ASN A 677 -11.04 -0.10 6.16
N ILE A 678 -11.29 0.81 7.10
CA ILE A 678 -10.41 1.92 7.44
C ILE A 678 -10.02 1.76 8.90
N THR A 679 -8.75 1.46 9.18
CA THR A 679 -8.31 1.08 10.53
C THR A 679 -7.07 1.84 10.95
N SER A 680 -7.18 2.62 12.03
CA SER A 680 -6.06 3.30 12.66
C SER A 680 -5.65 2.60 13.96
N GLY A 681 -4.37 2.19 14.04
CA GLY A 681 -3.83 1.40 15.16
C GLY A 681 -3.59 2.17 16.46
N SER A 682 -3.41 3.48 16.42
CA SER A 682 -3.22 4.33 17.62
C SER A 682 -3.72 5.77 17.47
N GLY A 683 -4.02 6.22 16.24
CA GLY A 683 -4.62 7.53 15.96
C GLY A 683 -6.14 7.49 15.70
N GLY A 684 -6.71 8.62 15.27
CA GLY A 684 -8.10 8.78 14.83
C GLY A 684 -8.33 8.54 13.34
N VAL A 685 -9.59 8.32 12.95
CA VAL A 685 -10.03 8.32 11.55
C VAL A 685 -10.85 9.58 11.31
N TYR A 686 -10.45 10.38 10.32
CA TYR A 686 -11.07 11.65 9.97
C TYR A 686 -11.50 11.60 8.50
N LEU A 687 -12.80 11.68 8.26
CA LEU A 687 -13.39 11.69 6.93
C LEU A 687 -14.04 13.06 6.71
N THR A 688 -13.69 13.74 5.63
CA THR A 688 -14.25 15.05 5.28
C THR A 688 -14.69 15.05 3.83
N ALA A 689 -16.00 15.05 3.59
CA ALA A 689 -16.61 15.08 2.27
C ALA A 689 -17.25 16.45 2.02
N GLY A 690 -17.05 17.01 0.83
CA GLY A 690 -17.76 18.20 0.38
C GLY A 690 -19.23 17.93 0.04
N SER A 691 -19.56 16.67 -0.24
CA SER A 691 -20.92 16.15 -0.44
C SER A 691 -21.18 15.04 0.58
N ASP A 692 -21.31 13.77 0.20
CA ASP A 692 -21.82 12.71 1.08
C ASP A 692 -20.70 11.80 1.63
N ILE A 693 -20.92 11.21 2.82
CA ILE A 693 -20.15 10.08 3.32
C ILE A 693 -21.06 8.84 3.32
N MET A 694 -20.73 7.87 2.47
CA MET A 694 -21.48 6.62 2.33
C MET A 694 -20.68 5.45 2.89
N ILE A 695 -21.22 4.76 3.89
CA ILE A 695 -20.62 3.58 4.52
C ILE A 695 -21.35 2.35 4.01
N ASN A 696 -20.76 1.69 3.01
CA ASN A 696 -21.40 0.59 2.30
C ASN A 696 -21.01 -0.77 2.88
N THR A 697 -19.72 -0.97 3.13
CA THR A 697 -19.17 -2.22 3.68
C THR A 697 -17.91 -1.95 4.49
N GLY A 698 -17.45 -2.96 5.23
CA GLY A 698 -16.21 -2.89 6.02
C GLY A 698 -16.38 -2.25 7.40
N ILE A 699 -15.26 -2.02 8.07
CA ILE A 699 -15.20 -1.48 9.43
C ILE A 699 -14.42 -0.16 9.39
N ILE A 700 -14.98 0.89 9.98
CA ILE A 700 -14.24 2.12 10.28
C ILE A 700 -13.88 2.06 11.76
N SER A 701 -12.62 1.85 12.11
CA SER A 701 -12.19 1.68 13.50
C SER A 701 -10.90 2.45 13.81
N SER A 702 -10.79 2.87 15.06
CA SER A 702 -9.71 3.66 15.63
C SER A 702 -9.50 3.23 17.09
N ASN A 703 -8.39 3.59 17.71
CA ASN A 703 -8.24 3.50 19.17
C ASN A 703 -8.52 4.83 19.89
N ASN A 704 -9.11 5.82 19.21
CA ASN A 704 -9.31 7.17 19.74
C ASN A 704 -10.62 7.81 19.25
N LEU A 705 -10.62 8.39 18.05
CA LEU A 705 -11.71 9.24 17.54
C LEU A 705 -12.03 8.86 16.10
N ILE A 706 -13.32 8.68 15.81
CA ILE A 706 -13.86 8.65 14.46
C ILE A 706 -14.61 9.96 14.25
N HIS A 707 -14.18 10.77 13.30
CA HIS A 707 -14.78 12.08 13.02
C HIS A 707 -15.15 12.17 11.54
N MET A 708 -16.44 12.32 11.27
CA MET A 708 -16.99 12.39 9.92
C MET A 708 -17.67 13.75 9.72
N ILE A 709 -17.27 14.45 8.67
CA ILE A 709 -17.84 15.75 8.27
C ILE A 709 -18.31 15.64 6.82
N ALA A 710 -19.59 15.86 6.55
CA ALA A 710 -20.18 15.83 5.23
C ALA A 710 -20.90 17.15 4.92
N GLY A 711 -20.70 17.70 3.73
CA GLY A 711 -21.51 18.83 3.25
C GLY A 711 -22.96 18.43 2.94
N GLY A 712 -23.19 17.15 2.66
CA GLY A 712 -24.50 16.50 2.47
C GLY A 712 -24.82 15.50 3.58
N GLU A 713 -25.16 14.27 3.21
CA GLU A 713 -25.58 13.18 4.12
C GLU A 713 -24.39 12.37 4.65
N ILE A 714 -24.53 11.82 5.87
CA ILE A 714 -23.72 10.70 6.36
C ILE A 714 -24.63 9.47 6.46
N ALA A 715 -24.49 8.52 5.53
CA ALA A 715 -25.35 7.35 5.43
C ALA A 715 -24.60 6.04 5.61
N GLN A 716 -25.21 5.09 6.28
CA GLN A 716 -24.74 3.72 6.40
C GLN A 716 -25.75 2.76 5.74
N THR A 717 -25.27 2.04 4.73
CA THR A 717 -26.03 0.94 4.10
C THR A 717 -25.50 -0.44 4.52
N GLY A 718 -24.30 -0.50 5.10
CA GLY A 718 -23.70 -1.69 5.68
C GLY A 718 -22.42 -1.39 6.48
N GLY A 719 -21.68 -2.44 6.85
CA GLY A 719 -20.46 -2.30 7.67
C GLY A 719 -20.71 -1.93 9.14
N THR A 720 -19.65 -1.58 9.86
CA THR A 720 -19.69 -1.15 11.28
C THR A 720 -18.84 0.11 11.47
N VAL A 721 -19.34 1.05 12.28
CA VAL A 721 -18.58 2.24 12.72
C VAL A 721 -18.15 2.05 14.17
N GLY A 722 -16.85 1.88 14.39
CA GLY A 722 -16.24 1.63 15.69
C GLY A 722 -16.03 0.14 16.02
N SER A 723 -15.43 -0.09 17.19
CA SER A 723 -15.10 -1.38 17.78
C SER A 723 -15.37 -1.44 19.29
N GLY A 724 -16.08 -0.44 19.82
CA GLY A 724 -16.60 -0.34 21.19
C GLY A 724 -15.83 0.60 22.11
N SER A 725 -14.71 1.17 21.67
CA SER A 725 -13.86 2.05 22.51
C SER A 725 -13.77 3.48 22.01
N GLU A 726 -14.22 3.72 20.78
CA GLU A 726 -14.05 4.97 20.06
C GLU A 726 -15.04 6.04 20.50
N ASP A 727 -14.60 7.29 20.42
CA ASP A 727 -15.48 8.45 20.38
C ASP A 727 -15.92 8.69 18.92
N LEU A 728 -17.21 8.96 18.69
CA LEU A 728 -17.77 9.22 17.36
C LEU A 728 -18.31 10.64 17.26
N VAL A 729 -17.84 11.39 16.27
CA VAL A 729 -18.33 12.73 15.94
C VAL A 729 -18.87 12.76 14.52
N LEU A 730 -20.13 13.16 14.36
CA LEU A 730 -20.84 13.25 13.09
C LEU A 730 -21.31 14.70 12.85
N ASP A 731 -20.90 15.30 11.74
CA ASP A 731 -21.30 16.65 11.31
C ASP A 731 -21.78 16.59 9.86
N ALA A 732 -23.09 16.69 9.64
CA ALA A 732 -23.68 16.60 8.31
C ALA A 732 -24.48 17.86 7.94
N GLY A 733 -24.53 18.18 6.66
CA GLY A 733 -25.42 19.21 6.13
C GLY A 733 -26.88 18.76 6.02
N ASP A 734 -27.10 17.47 5.74
CA ASP A 734 -28.41 16.82 5.57
C ASP A 734 -28.52 15.56 6.47
N ASP A 735 -29.14 14.46 6.05
CA ASP A 735 -29.41 13.32 6.92
C ASP A 735 -28.12 12.75 7.60
N ILE A 736 -28.26 12.29 8.84
CA ILE A 736 -27.32 11.37 9.49
C ILE A 736 -28.07 10.06 9.71
N ASN A 737 -27.56 8.98 9.14
CA ASN A 737 -28.11 7.64 9.29
C ASN A 737 -26.99 6.63 9.51
N VAL A 738 -26.65 6.37 10.77
CA VAL A 738 -25.66 5.38 11.19
C VAL A 738 -26.36 4.24 11.93
N SER A 739 -26.78 3.22 11.19
CA SER A 739 -27.59 2.10 11.69
C SER A 739 -26.84 1.01 12.46
N ASN A 740 -25.51 1.04 12.50
CA ASN A 740 -24.67 0.04 13.16
C ASN A 740 -23.33 0.65 13.59
N ALA A 741 -23.37 1.37 14.72
CA ALA A 741 -22.21 1.84 15.46
C ALA A 741 -21.87 0.91 16.62
N ASP A 742 -20.61 0.89 17.02
CA ASP A 742 -20.09 0.26 18.23
C ASP A 742 -19.07 1.22 18.83
N VAL A 743 -19.55 2.23 19.56
CA VAL A 743 -18.76 3.37 20.05
C VAL A 743 -19.12 3.69 21.50
N ASN A 744 -18.18 4.29 22.22
CA ASN A 744 -18.33 4.62 23.64
C ASN A 744 -19.06 5.96 23.84
N ARG A 745 -18.75 6.96 23.01
CA ARG A 745 -19.34 8.29 23.09
C ARG A 745 -19.78 8.79 21.73
N LEU A 746 -20.87 9.55 21.68
CA LEU A 746 -21.40 10.18 20.47
C LEU A 746 -21.59 11.68 20.64
N ALA A 747 -21.15 12.44 19.64
CA ALA A 747 -21.59 13.79 19.35
C ALA A 747 -22.07 13.84 17.89
N ALA A 748 -23.25 14.36 17.63
CA ALA A 748 -23.81 14.42 16.28
C ALA A 748 -24.59 15.70 16.05
N LYS A 749 -24.46 16.30 14.88
CA LYS A 749 -25.33 17.40 14.48
C LYS A 749 -25.67 17.36 13.00
N THR A 750 -26.87 17.82 12.68
CA THR A 750 -27.26 18.15 11.32
C THR A 750 -28.12 19.41 11.25
N THR A 751 -28.06 20.08 10.09
CA THR A 751 -28.83 21.28 9.77
C THR A 751 -30.11 21.02 8.96
N SER A 752 -30.24 19.84 8.35
CA SER A 752 -31.37 19.43 7.51
C SER A 752 -31.58 17.92 7.66
N GLY A 753 -32.82 17.44 7.49
CA GLY A 753 -33.07 16.01 7.54
C GLY A 753 -33.14 15.40 8.94
N TYR A 754 -33.00 14.08 9.01
CA TYR A 754 -33.10 13.27 10.20
C TYR A 754 -31.72 12.96 10.80
N LEU A 755 -31.68 12.69 12.11
CA LEU A 755 -30.49 12.21 12.81
C LEU A 755 -30.81 10.86 13.46
N LEU A 756 -30.42 9.77 12.81
CA LEU A 756 -30.62 8.39 13.22
C LEU A 756 -29.27 7.75 13.57
N VAL A 757 -29.09 7.33 14.82
CA VAL A 757 -27.92 6.55 15.22
C VAL A 757 -28.34 5.35 16.04
N THR A 758 -27.90 4.17 15.63
CA THR A 758 -28.05 2.93 16.37
C THR A 758 -26.67 2.43 16.82
N ASN A 759 -26.47 2.33 18.13
CA ASN A 759 -25.24 1.85 18.74
C ASN A 759 -25.44 0.48 19.39
N ASN A 760 -24.45 -0.40 19.27
CA ASN A 760 -24.41 -1.66 20.00
C ASN A 760 -23.58 -1.48 21.28
N GLY A 761 -24.15 -1.88 22.41
CA GLY A 761 -23.53 -1.69 23.72
C GLY A 761 -23.68 -0.27 24.24
N ASN A 762 -23.06 0.02 25.38
CA ASN A 762 -23.28 1.25 26.12
C ASN A 762 -22.87 2.49 25.31
N LEU A 763 -23.66 3.55 25.39
CA LEU A 763 -23.43 4.80 24.70
C LEU A 763 -23.54 6.00 25.64
N THR A 764 -22.58 6.91 25.57
CA THR A 764 -22.68 8.22 26.22
C THR A 764 -22.82 9.35 25.20
N LEU A 765 -23.91 10.11 25.25
CA LEU A 765 -24.06 11.34 24.49
C LEU A 765 -23.29 12.47 25.20
N ALA A 766 -22.26 13.01 24.56
CA ALA A 766 -21.41 14.04 25.17
C ALA A 766 -20.89 15.05 24.15
N ASP A 767 -20.56 16.27 24.59
CA ASP A 767 -19.79 17.21 23.76
C ASP A 767 -18.32 16.76 23.69
N ILE A 768 -18.01 15.89 22.72
CA ILE A 768 -16.69 15.27 22.55
C ILE A 768 -15.63 16.33 22.20
N LEU A 769 -15.97 17.26 21.31
CA LEU A 769 -15.04 18.31 20.87
C LEU A 769 -14.96 19.48 21.86
N GLY A 770 -15.93 19.60 22.79
CA GLY A 770 -16.02 20.68 23.78
C GLY A 770 -16.35 22.05 23.20
N THR A 771 -16.64 22.13 21.91
CA THR A 771 -16.86 23.39 21.17
C THR A 771 -18.31 23.61 20.78
N TRP A 772 -19.14 22.57 20.82
CA TRP A 772 -20.54 22.66 20.40
C TRP A 772 -21.45 23.10 21.54
N GLY A 773 -21.15 22.69 22.78
CA GLY A 773 -22.01 22.91 23.94
C GLY A 773 -23.19 21.94 24.03
N TYR A 774 -23.27 20.98 23.12
CA TYR A 774 -24.30 19.93 23.05
C TYR A 774 -23.67 18.62 22.60
N ALA A 775 -24.31 17.50 22.96
CA ALA A 775 -23.99 16.20 22.40
C ALA A 775 -24.68 16.02 21.05
N ILE A 776 -25.99 16.26 21.01
CA ILE A 776 -26.82 16.01 19.83
C ILE A 776 -27.60 17.28 19.48
N SER A 777 -27.57 17.67 18.20
CA SER A 777 -28.36 18.81 17.71
C SER A 777 -28.91 18.56 16.31
N ASN A 778 -30.23 18.59 16.16
CA ASN A 778 -30.89 18.66 14.85
C ASN A 778 -31.65 20.00 14.72
N SER A 779 -31.77 20.50 13.49
CA SER A 779 -32.46 21.76 13.17
C SER A 779 -33.63 21.59 12.21
N ASP A 780 -33.97 20.36 11.80
CA ASP A 780 -35.06 20.08 10.85
C ASP A 780 -36.01 18.97 11.32
N LYS A 781 -35.68 17.68 11.10
CA LYS A 781 -36.56 16.54 11.41
C LYS A 781 -36.15 15.84 12.72
N ASP A 782 -36.50 14.57 12.86
CA ASP A 782 -36.40 13.84 14.12
C ASP A 782 -34.95 13.55 14.52
N ILE A 783 -34.74 13.39 15.82
CA ILE A 783 -33.58 12.75 16.42
C ILE A 783 -34.04 11.38 16.91
N LEU A 784 -33.37 10.32 16.46
CA LEU A 784 -33.58 8.95 16.92
C LEU A 784 -32.24 8.35 17.32
N ILE A 785 -32.08 8.07 18.61
CA ILE A 785 -30.92 7.34 19.13
C ILE A 785 -31.40 6.01 19.69
N THR A 786 -30.84 4.92 19.20
CA THR A 786 -31.14 3.56 19.66
C THR A 786 -29.88 2.92 20.22
N VAL A 787 -29.96 2.35 21.42
CA VAL A 787 -28.87 1.62 22.06
C VAL A 787 -29.28 0.17 22.28
N ASN A 788 -28.68 -0.72 21.49
CA ASN A 788 -28.95 -2.16 21.51
C ASN A 788 -27.96 -2.90 22.41
N ALA A 789 -28.29 -4.14 22.76
CA ALA A 789 -27.39 -5.07 23.42
C ALA A 789 -26.12 -5.37 22.60
N ALA A 790 -24.96 -5.40 23.27
CA ALA A 790 -23.72 -5.93 22.72
C ALA A 790 -23.52 -7.37 23.19
N GLY A 791 -23.92 -8.34 22.37
CA GLY A 791 -23.82 -9.76 22.70
C GLY A 791 -24.83 -10.16 23.78
N ALA A 792 -24.37 -10.39 25.01
CA ALA A 792 -25.23 -10.80 26.14
C ALA A 792 -25.53 -9.67 27.13
N GLU A 793 -24.82 -8.54 27.03
CA GLU A 793 -25.00 -7.38 27.90
C GLU A 793 -25.94 -6.40 27.20
N ALA A 794 -27.02 -6.03 27.87
CA ALA A 794 -27.96 -5.02 27.38
C ALA A 794 -27.29 -3.62 27.44
N GLY A 795 -27.62 -2.75 26.49
CA GLY A 795 -26.92 -1.47 26.31
C GLY A 795 -27.54 -0.33 27.10
N ASP A 796 -26.71 0.42 27.82
CA ASP A 796 -27.10 1.63 28.58
C ASP A 796 -26.91 2.90 27.74
N LEU A 797 -27.83 3.86 27.86
CA LEU A 797 -27.69 5.20 27.30
C LEU A 797 -27.48 6.23 28.42
N THR A 798 -26.37 6.97 28.36
CA THR A 798 -26.11 8.10 29.27
C THR A 798 -26.10 9.42 28.53
N ILE A 799 -26.92 10.38 28.95
CA ILE A 799 -26.98 11.72 28.37
C ILE A 799 -26.16 12.65 29.26
N SER A 800 -24.93 12.97 28.86
CA SER A 800 -24.00 13.80 29.64
C SER A 800 -23.91 15.26 29.17
N SER A 801 -24.46 15.58 28.00
CA SER A 801 -24.53 16.95 27.48
C SER A 801 -25.86 17.17 26.75
N LEU A 802 -26.20 18.44 26.50
CA LEU A 802 -27.49 18.84 25.92
C LEU A 802 -27.84 18.04 24.66
N VAL A 803 -29.07 17.55 24.60
CA VAL A 803 -29.71 17.04 23.39
C VAL A 803 -30.77 18.04 22.98
N GLN A 804 -30.70 18.56 21.75
CA GLN A 804 -31.63 19.58 21.29
C GLN A 804 -32.16 19.29 19.89
N ASN A 805 -33.47 19.48 19.70
CA ASN A 805 -34.07 19.62 18.40
C ASN A 805 -34.65 21.02 18.25
N THR A 806 -34.05 21.83 17.37
CA THR A 806 -34.51 23.20 17.10
C THR A 806 -35.47 23.29 15.91
N GLY A 807 -35.68 22.16 15.21
CA GLY A 807 -36.55 22.02 14.04
C GLY A 807 -38.01 21.69 14.38
N THR A 808 -38.66 20.92 13.52
CA THR A 808 -40.06 20.46 13.62
C THR A 808 -40.16 18.95 13.83
N GLY A 809 -39.07 18.29 14.24
CA GLY A 809 -39.07 16.87 14.57
C GLY A 809 -39.04 16.60 16.06
N GLN A 810 -39.40 15.37 16.42
CA GLN A 810 -39.37 14.88 17.80
C GLN A 810 -37.95 14.45 18.22
N VAL A 811 -37.79 14.11 19.50
CA VAL A 811 -36.60 13.44 20.04
C VAL A 811 -37.01 12.09 20.58
N ILE A 812 -36.38 11.02 20.08
CA ILE A 812 -36.67 9.64 20.44
C ILE A 812 -35.39 8.97 20.93
N LEU A 813 -35.42 8.44 22.14
CA LEU A 813 -34.28 7.76 22.77
C LEU A 813 -34.69 6.37 23.25
N TYR A 814 -34.06 5.34 22.70
CA TYR A 814 -34.28 3.94 23.08
C TYR A 814 -33.01 3.32 23.66
N ALA A 815 -33.14 2.54 24.73
CA ALA A 815 -32.07 1.70 25.24
C ALA A 815 -32.61 0.34 25.75
N ASP A 816 -31.91 -0.74 25.42
CA ASP A 816 -32.26 -2.10 25.88
C ASP A 816 -32.17 -2.29 27.40
N ASN A 817 -31.42 -1.43 28.12
CA ASN A 817 -31.32 -1.44 29.59
C ASN A 817 -31.64 -0.07 30.19
N ASP A 818 -30.64 0.65 30.71
CA ASP A 818 -30.88 1.87 31.48
C ASP A 818 -30.69 3.13 30.64
N ILE A 819 -31.55 4.12 30.83
CA ILE A 819 -31.35 5.49 30.34
C ILE A 819 -31.08 6.41 31.54
N THR A 820 -29.89 6.99 31.58
CA THR A 820 -29.47 7.97 32.60
C THR A 820 -29.33 9.36 32.00
N GLN A 821 -30.17 10.30 32.43
CA GLN A 821 -30.18 11.68 31.95
C GLN A 821 -29.49 12.64 32.93
N ASN A 822 -28.27 13.07 32.61
CA ASN A 822 -27.50 14.05 33.40
C ASN A 822 -27.47 15.46 32.77
N ALA A 823 -28.09 15.65 31.61
CA ALA A 823 -28.17 16.92 30.91
C ALA A 823 -29.55 17.11 30.26
N ASN A 824 -29.90 18.37 29.95
CA ASN A 824 -31.23 18.70 29.45
C ASN A 824 -31.51 18.11 28.08
N ILE A 825 -32.79 17.85 27.82
CA ILE A 825 -33.36 17.61 26.48
C ILE A 825 -34.30 18.78 26.18
N THR A 826 -34.16 19.39 25.00
CA THR A 826 -35.04 20.49 24.58
C THR A 826 -35.54 20.33 23.15
N THR A 827 -36.82 20.60 22.92
CA THR A 827 -37.41 20.66 21.57
C THR A 827 -38.05 22.02 21.32
N ASN A 828 -38.33 22.34 20.05
CA ASN A 828 -39.03 23.56 19.65
C ASN A 828 -40.57 23.35 19.58
N GLY A 829 -41.15 22.70 20.58
CA GLY A 829 -42.59 22.44 20.64
C GLY A 829 -43.03 21.10 20.09
N GLU A 830 -42.10 20.17 19.89
CA GLU A 830 -42.32 18.82 19.39
C GLU A 830 -42.14 17.78 20.49
N ASP A 831 -42.58 16.56 20.23
CA ASP A 831 -42.65 15.51 21.24
C ASP A 831 -41.26 14.98 21.65
N VAL A 832 -41.21 14.39 22.85
CA VAL A 832 -40.05 13.62 23.33
C VAL A 832 -40.54 12.24 23.76
N GLU A 833 -39.95 11.20 23.18
CA GLU A 833 -40.22 9.80 23.49
C GLU A 833 -38.97 9.15 24.06
N ILE A 834 -39.10 8.49 25.21
CA ILE A 834 -38.01 7.78 25.89
C ILE A 834 -38.51 6.39 26.26
N ASP A 835 -37.80 5.35 25.83
CA ASP A 835 -38.09 3.98 26.25
C ASP A 835 -36.81 3.27 26.70
N ALA A 836 -36.82 2.92 28.00
CA ALA A 836 -35.74 2.24 28.70
C ALA A 836 -36.17 0.82 29.07
N GLY A 837 -35.43 -0.20 28.61
CA GLY A 837 -35.72 -1.59 28.93
C GLY A 837 -35.71 -1.91 30.43
N ASN A 838 -35.06 -1.08 31.26
CA ASN A 838 -34.99 -1.22 32.71
C ASN A 838 -35.17 0.13 33.44
N LEU A 839 -34.14 0.87 33.83
CA LEU A 839 -34.33 2.13 34.59
C LEU A 839 -34.30 3.38 33.70
N PHE A 840 -35.19 4.34 33.95
CA PHE A 840 -35.03 5.73 33.50
C PHE A 840 -34.74 6.64 34.70
N THR A 841 -33.56 7.28 34.72
CA THR A 841 -33.12 8.13 35.84
C THR A 841 -32.70 9.50 35.36
N MET A 842 -33.38 10.55 35.83
CA MET A 842 -32.98 11.93 35.64
C MET A 842 -32.16 12.46 36.82
N GLY A 843 -31.16 13.26 36.53
CA GLY A 843 -30.40 14.03 37.52
C GLY A 843 -31.23 15.14 38.16
N ASN A 844 -30.69 15.69 39.26
CA ASN A 844 -31.34 16.78 39.99
C ASN A 844 -31.48 18.04 39.13
N ASP A 845 -32.68 18.64 39.12
CA ASP A 845 -33.02 19.84 38.36
C ASP A 845 -32.77 19.72 36.83
N ILE A 846 -32.55 18.51 36.31
CA ILE A 846 -32.40 18.24 34.88
C ILE A 846 -33.78 18.27 34.21
N GLN A 847 -33.85 18.90 33.03
CA GLN A 847 -35.11 19.17 32.34
C GLN A 847 -35.26 18.36 31.06
N ILE A 848 -36.49 17.89 30.81
CA ILE A 848 -37.02 17.66 29.46
C ILE A 848 -38.02 18.78 29.19
N ASN A 849 -37.75 19.62 28.19
CA ASN A 849 -38.54 20.81 27.94
C ASN A 849 -38.93 20.97 26.47
N THR A 850 -40.23 20.88 26.18
CA THR A 850 -40.78 21.06 24.84
C THR A 850 -41.29 22.48 24.58
N THR A 851 -41.49 23.31 25.63
CA THR A 851 -41.92 24.73 25.60
C THR A 851 -43.10 25.14 24.67
N ALA A 852 -43.91 24.21 24.13
CA ALA A 852 -45.15 24.54 23.40
C ALA A 852 -46.35 23.72 23.89
N GLY A 853 -47.50 24.38 24.03
CA GLY A 853 -48.62 23.94 24.88
C GLY A 853 -49.40 22.68 24.48
N THR A 854 -48.99 21.93 23.46
CA THR A 854 -49.63 20.65 23.08
C THR A 854 -48.67 19.48 22.91
N ALA A 855 -47.36 19.70 22.96
CA ALA A 855 -46.39 18.61 22.83
C ALA A 855 -46.54 17.60 23.96
N GLU A 856 -46.11 16.38 23.69
CA GLU A 856 -46.09 15.27 24.62
C GLU A 856 -44.65 14.95 25.07
N ILE A 857 -44.51 14.58 26.34
CA ILE A 857 -43.35 13.83 26.81
C ILE A 857 -43.87 12.46 27.20
N ASP A 858 -43.45 11.43 26.47
CA ASP A 858 -43.77 10.02 26.71
C ASP A 858 -42.52 9.28 27.21
N ILE A 859 -42.64 8.64 28.36
CA ILE A 859 -41.54 7.93 29.04
C ILE A 859 -42.04 6.55 29.44
N GLU A 860 -41.45 5.50 28.86
CA GLU A 860 -41.66 4.11 29.25
C GLU A 860 -40.38 3.53 29.88
N ALA A 861 -40.53 2.78 30.97
CA ALA A 861 -39.44 2.02 31.57
C ALA A 861 -39.87 0.64 32.09
N GLY A 862 -39.03 -0.38 31.87
CA GLY A 862 -39.22 -1.73 32.41
C GLY A 862 -39.20 -1.79 33.95
N GLY A 863 -38.43 -0.89 34.56
CA GLY A 863 -38.17 -0.74 35.98
C GLY A 863 -38.56 0.64 36.49
N ASN A 864 -37.78 1.22 37.40
CA ASN A 864 -38.14 2.49 38.04
C ASN A 864 -37.91 3.69 37.12
N VAL A 865 -38.79 4.69 37.28
CA VAL A 865 -38.67 6.02 36.69
C VAL A 865 -38.37 7.04 37.80
N THR A 866 -37.27 7.77 37.67
CA THR A 866 -36.93 8.90 38.55
C THR A 866 -36.87 10.19 37.74
N LEU A 867 -37.75 11.15 38.07
CA LEU A 867 -37.95 12.38 37.31
C LEU A 867 -37.18 13.57 37.90
N GLY A 868 -36.57 14.37 37.05
CA GLY A 868 -36.04 15.70 37.35
C GLY A 868 -37.17 16.72 37.19
N GLN A 869 -37.28 17.31 36.00
CA GLN A 869 -38.41 18.15 35.64
C GLN A 869 -38.86 17.91 34.18
N LEU A 870 -40.16 17.70 33.99
CA LEU A 870 -40.83 17.63 32.70
C LEU A 870 -41.63 18.91 32.47
N ILE A 871 -41.39 19.61 31.35
CA ILE A 871 -42.13 20.82 30.94
C ILE A 871 -42.77 20.56 29.58
N THR A 872 -44.09 20.41 29.55
CA THR A 872 -44.80 19.91 28.36
C THR A 872 -46.28 20.30 28.32
N GLY A 873 -46.97 19.99 27.22
CA GLY A 873 -48.43 20.04 27.16
C GLY A 873 -49.06 18.85 27.90
N ASN A 874 -48.62 17.63 27.57
CA ASN A 874 -49.06 16.38 28.18
C ASN A 874 -47.84 15.55 28.63
N ALA A 875 -47.87 15.00 29.84
CA ALA A 875 -46.85 14.09 30.35
C ALA A 875 -47.43 12.68 30.49
N ILE A 876 -46.87 11.71 29.78
CA ILE A 876 -47.18 10.29 29.90
C ILE A 876 -45.95 9.60 30.49
N VAL A 877 -46.13 8.91 31.61
CA VAL A 877 -45.04 8.21 32.29
C VAL A 877 -45.51 6.84 32.73
N GLU A 878 -44.92 5.80 32.15
CA GLU A 878 -45.18 4.40 32.46
C GLU A 878 -43.95 3.68 33.02
N SER A 879 -44.12 3.05 34.17
CA SER A 879 -43.15 2.16 34.81
C SER A 879 -43.78 0.77 34.95
N THR A 880 -43.45 -0.13 34.02
CA THR A 880 -44.16 -1.42 33.89
C THR A 880 -43.82 -2.41 35.02
N GLY A 881 -42.63 -2.31 35.62
CA GLY A 881 -42.18 -3.15 36.73
C GLY A 881 -41.74 -2.40 37.99
N GLY A 882 -41.70 -1.06 37.98
CA GLY A 882 -41.13 -0.23 39.04
C GLY A 882 -42.08 0.81 39.64
N SER A 883 -41.49 1.88 40.18
CA SER A 883 -42.19 3.07 40.70
C SER A 883 -41.84 4.32 39.89
N ILE A 884 -42.70 5.34 39.98
CA ILE A 884 -42.42 6.71 39.50
C ILE A 884 -42.07 7.56 40.72
N THR A 885 -40.89 8.19 40.73
CA THR A 885 -40.35 8.92 41.89
C THR A 885 -39.69 10.24 41.48
N ALA A 886 -39.48 11.12 42.47
CA ALA A 886 -38.78 12.39 42.29
C ALA A 886 -37.27 12.23 42.48
N ALA A 887 -36.48 12.88 41.63
CA ALA A 887 -35.09 13.19 41.92
C ALA A 887 -35.00 14.18 43.10
N THR A 888 -33.81 14.37 43.66
CA THR A 888 -33.63 15.35 44.75
C THR A 888 -33.54 16.76 44.16
N ASN A 889 -34.68 17.37 43.85
CA ASN A 889 -34.76 18.66 43.16
C ASN A 889 -35.74 19.64 43.87
N THR A 890 -35.77 20.89 43.41
CA THR A 890 -36.60 21.97 44.01
C THR A 890 -37.76 22.44 43.14
N LEU A 891 -37.86 21.88 41.94
CA LEU A 891 -38.85 22.26 40.94
C LEU A 891 -39.97 21.22 40.93
N PRO A 892 -41.14 21.51 40.34
CA PRO A 892 -42.12 20.46 40.10
C PRO A 892 -41.54 19.42 39.13
N GLU A 893 -41.66 18.14 39.48
CA GLU A 893 -41.29 17.03 38.59
C GLU A 893 -42.07 17.09 37.27
N ILE A 894 -43.32 17.54 37.31
CA ILE A 894 -44.17 17.67 36.12
C ILE A 894 -44.83 19.05 36.12
N GLN A 895 -44.53 19.84 35.09
CA GLN A 895 -45.25 21.07 34.74
C GLN A 895 -45.92 20.86 33.38
N ALA A 896 -47.23 20.58 33.41
CA ALA A 896 -47.99 20.23 32.21
C ALA A 896 -49.47 20.65 32.30
N ASN A 897 -50.22 20.54 31.21
CA ASN A 897 -51.69 20.66 31.28
C ASN A 897 -52.31 19.38 31.89
N SER A 898 -51.74 18.22 31.55
CA SER A 898 -52.20 16.90 31.96
C SER A 898 -51.04 15.97 32.29
N ALA A 899 -51.27 15.02 33.20
CA ALA A 899 -50.38 13.89 33.47
C ALA A 899 -51.16 12.57 33.45
N ASP A 900 -50.64 11.57 32.72
CA ASP A 900 -51.04 10.16 32.76
C ASP A 900 -49.90 9.33 33.34
N LEU A 901 -50.07 8.87 34.58
CA LEU A 901 -49.02 8.21 35.35
C LEU A 901 -49.40 6.76 35.64
N LYS A 902 -48.54 5.81 35.29
CA LYS A 902 -48.79 4.39 35.55
C LYS A 902 -47.56 3.70 36.10
N ALA A 903 -47.69 3.01 37.22
CA ALA A 903 -46.58 2.29 37.84
C ALA A 903 -47.01 0.93 38.43
N ALA A 904 -46.05 0.02 38.61
CA ALA A 904 -46.32 -1.26 39.27
C ALA A 904 -46.29 -1.15 40.80
N THR A 905 -45.37 -0.38 41.39
CA THR A 905 -45.06 -0.43 42.83
C THR A 905 -45.25 0.89 43.58
N GLY A 906 -45.58 1.98 42.89
CA GLY A 906 -45.94 3.25 43.52
C GLY A 906 -45.74 4.47 42.61
N ILE A 907 -46.45 5.55 42.92
CA ILE A 907 -46.35 6.84 42.22
C ILE A 907 -46.11 7.94 43.25
N GLY A 908 -45.00 8.65 43.10
CA GLY A 908 -44.65 9.84 43.87
C GLY A 908 -43.97 9.56 45.21
N GLY A 909 -44.33 10.34 46.23
CA GLY A 909 -43.71 10.37 47.55
C GLY A 909 -43.64 11.78 48.13
N ALA A 910 -43.05 11.93 49.31
CA ALA A 910 -43.03 13.20 50.06
C ALA A 910 -42.46 14.42 49.30
N ASN A 911 -41.66 14.20 48.25
CA ASN A 911 -41.04 15.25 47.46
C ASN A 911 -41.58 15.34 46.02
N PHE A 912 -42.63 14.58 45.67
CA PHE A 912 -43.16 14.55 44.30
C PHE A 912 -44.19 15.66 44.10
N ASN A 913 -43.72 16.76 43.52
CA ASN A 913 -44.47 17.97 43.25
C ASN A 913 -44.84 18.06 41.77
N THR A 914 -46.07 18.48 41.51
CA THR A 914 -46.62 18.66 40.18
C THR A 914 -47.21 20.06 40.05
N GLN A 915 -47.31 20.55 38.83
CA GLN A 915 -48.12 21.69 38.45
C GLN A 915 -48.89 21.29 37.20
N ILE A 916 -50.02 20.62 37.43
CA ILE A 916 -50.88 20.05 36.41
C ILE A 916 -52.33 20.46 36.60
N GLY A 917 -53.08 20.55 35.49
CA GLY A 917 -54.52 20.84 35.52
C GLY A 917 -55.37 19.58 35.64
N THR A 918 -54.91 18.46 35.08
CA THR A 918 -55.63 17.18 35.06
C THR A 918 -54.70 16.01 35.37
N LEU A 919 -55.22 15.01 36.10
CA LEU A 919 -54.48 13.82 36.49
C LEU A 919 -55.26 12.54 36.12
N LYS A 920 -54.54 11.59 35.53
CA LYS A 920 -54.88 10.17 35.49
C LYS A 920 -53.72 9.40 36.09
N ALA A 921 -53.98 8.55 37.08
CA ALA A 921 -52.92 7.80 37.76
C ALA A 921 -53.35 6.37 38.14
N GLU A 922 -52.46 5.40 37.98
CA GLU A 922 -52.72 3.99 38.29
C GLU A 922 -51.50 3.29 38.89
N VAL A 923 -51.65 2.67 40.06
CA VAL A 923 -50.70 1.71 40.64
C VAL A 923 -51.26 0.30 40.48
N THR A 924 -50.66 -0.50 39.61
CA THR A 924 -51.19 -1.80 39.20
C THR A 924 -50.82 -2.96 40.14
N GLY A 925 -49.78 -2.79 40.97
CA GLY A 925 -49.36 -3.77 41.96
C GLY A 925 -49.58 -3.29 43.41
N THR A 926 -48.63 -3.62 44.29
CA THR A 926 -48.63 -3.16 45.68
C THR A 926 -47.79 -1.90 45.79
N GLY A 927 -48.39 -0.80 46.22
CA GLY A 927 -47.73 0.50 46.24
C GLY A 927 -48.66 1.65 46.58
N ASN A 928 -48.09 2.70 47.17
CA ASN A 928 -48.84 3.91 47.48
C ASN A 928 -48.75 4.93 46.33
N MET A 929 -49.73 5.83 46.27
CA MET A 929 -49.72 7.03 45.45
C MET A 929 -49.63 8.25 46.38
N GLU A 930 -48.63 9.10 46.22
CA GLU A 930 -48.49 10.36 46.96
C GLU A 930 -48.08 11.51 46.03
N ILE A 931 -49.02 12.42 45.75
CA ILE A 931 -48.85 13.53 44.79
C ILE A 931 -49.18 14.86 45.46
N TYR A 932 -48.31 15.85 45.27
CA TYR A 932 -48.56 17.24 45.66
C TYR A 932 -48.71 18.09 44.40
N ASN A 933 -49.78 18.86 44.26
CA ASN A 933 -50.05 19.70 43.09
C ASN A 933 -50.12 21.19 43.45
N ASN A 934 -49.33 21.99 42.74
CA ASN A 934 -49.31 23.44 42.83
C ASN A 934 -50.38 24.04 41.91
N GLY A 935 -51.57 24.26 42.44
CA GLY A 935 -52.69 24.85 41.72
C GLY A 935 -53.99 24.12 41.97
N GLY A 936 -54.95 24.26 41.04
CA GLY A 936 -56.18 23.45 41.04
C GLY A 936 -55.96 22.15 40.28
N LEU A 937 -56.69 21.10 40.64
CA LEU A 937 -56.51 19.77 40.08
C LEU A 937 -57.85 19.12 39.75
N THR A 938 -57.98 18.60 38.54
CA THR A 938 -59.06 17.65 38.19
C THR A 938 -58.50 16.24 38.14
N ILE A 939 -58.91 15.39 39.07
CA ILE A 939 -58.58 13.97 39.10
C ILE A 939 -59.61 13.23 38.26
N THR A 940 -59.22 12.84 37.05
CA THR A 940 -60.07 12.05 36.16
C THR A 940 -60.19 10.60 36.62
N SER A 941 -59.08 10.04 37.11
CA SER A 941 -59.00 8.72 37.74
C SER A 941 -57.71 8.64 38.56
N ALA A 942 -57.78 8.18 39.81
CA ALA A 942 -56.60 7.76 40.59
C ALA A 942 -56.89 6.41 41.25
N ILE A 943 -56.12 5.37 40.90
CA ILE A 943 -56.39 4.00 41.31
C ILE A 943 -55.13 3.36 41.90
N THR A 944 -55.27 2.64 43.01
CA THR A 944 -54.25 1.71 43.53
C THR A 944 -54.88 0.33 43.70
N ASN A 945 -54.27 -0.72 43.15
CA ASN A 945 -54.78 -2.09 43.37
C ASN A 945 -54.56 -2.56 44.82
N ASN A 946 -53.43 -2.18 45.43
CA ASN A 946 -53.14 -2.43 46.84
C ASN A 946 -52.21 -1.37 47.42
N GLY A 947 -52.76 -0.37 48.11
CA GLY A 947 -52.00 0.69 48.78
C GLY A 947 -52.79 1.98 48.90
N SER A 948 -52.27 2.92 49.68
CA SER A 948 -52.98 4.18 49.96
C SER A 948 -52.84 5.20 48.82
N ILE A 949 -53.83 6.09 48.72
CA ILE A 949 -53.79 7.25 47.83
C ILE A 949 -53.75 8.52 48.67
N LYS A 950 -52.74 9.36 48.47
CA LYS A 950 -52.63 10.69 49.07
C LYS A 950 -52.42 11.75 48.00
N ILE A 951 -53.35 12.69 47.89
CA ILE A 951 -53.24 13.79 46.92
C ILE A 951 -53.51 15.11 47.63
N ASP A 952 -52.57 16.04 47.54
CA ASP A 952 -52.67 17.39 48.08
C ASP A 952 -52.64 18.39 46.92
N THR A 953 -53.55 19.36 46.91
CA THR A 953 -53.56 20.45 45.94
C THR A 953 -53.77 21.79 46.64
N GLN A 954 -53.24 22.87 46.08
CA GLN A 954 -53.38 24.19 46.71
C GLN A 954 -54.77 24.82 46.52
N ASN A 955 -55.37 24.68 45.34
CA ASN A 955 -56.67 25.29 44.99
C ASN A 955 -57.81 24.25 44.87
N ASP A 956 -58.85 24.53 44.09
CA ASP A 956 -59.97 23.60 43.87
C ASP A 956 -59.49 22.20 43.45
N MET A 957 -60.05 21.17 44.08
CA MET A 957 -59.90 19.77 43.68
C MET A 957 -61.24 19.27 43.14
N THR A 958 -61.26 18.79 41.90
CA THR A 958 -62.42 18.05 41.35
C THR A 958 -62.06 16.59 41.23
N VAL A 959 -62.88 15.71 41.81
CA VAL A 959 -62.59 14.28 41.97
C VAL A 959 -63.64 13.47 41.22
N ASN A 960 -63.35 13.07 39.98
CA ASN A 960 -64.28 12.26 39.19
C ASN A 960 -64.28 10.79 39.66
N PHE A 961 -63.09 10.25 39.93
CA PHE A 961 -62.96 8.86 40.38
C PHE A 961 -61.66 8.62 41.13
N VAL A 962 -61.75 8.10 42.36
CA VAL A 962 -60.62 7.63 43.16
C VAL A 962 -60.94 6.27 43.77
N GLU A 963 -60.03 5.31 43.68
CA GLU A 963 -60.20 3.98 44.29
C GLU A 963 -58.89 3.46 44.88
N ALA A 964 -58.86 3.30 46.20
CA ALA A 964 -57.81 2.56 46.89
C ALA A 964 -58.27 1.13 47.19
N GLY A 965 -57.53 0.16 46.67
CA GLY A 965 -57.73 -1.26 46.92
C GLY A 965 -56.80 -1.80 48.02
N GLY A 966 -57.08 -3.02 48.48
CA GLY A 966 -56.23 -3.73 49.43
C GLY A 966 -56.45 -3.30 50.88
N THR A 967 -55.39 -2.79 51.53
CA THR A 967 -55.41 -2.23 52.90
C THR A 967 -55.00 -0.75 52.88
N GLY A 968 -55.63 0.04 52.01
CA GLY A 968 -55.17 1.37 51.62
C GLY A 968 -56.22 2.45 51.89
N ASP A 969 -55.87 3.40 52.75
CA ASP A 969 -56.67 4.60 52.97
C ASP A 969 -56.60 5.58 51.78
N VAL A 970 -57.63 6.42 51.63
CA VAL A 970 -57.57 7.59 50.73
C VAL A 970 -57.46 8.86 51.56
N THR A 971 -56.50 9.73 51.25
CA THR A 971 -56.31 11.05 51.86
C THR A 971 -56.28 12.13 50.80
N LEU A 972 -57.28 13.00 50.76
CA LEU A 972 -57.32 14.14 49.84
C LEU A 972 -57.26 15.44 50.62
N ILE A 973 -56.42 16.38 50.16
CA ILE A 973 -56.16 17.64 50.85
C ILE A 973 -56.27 18.82 49.87
N VAL A 974 -57.04 19.84 50.24
CA VAL A 974 -56.97 21.19 49.66
C VAL A 974 -56.29 22.11 50.67
N SER A 975 -54.99 22.34 50.49
CA SER A 975 -54.13 22.90 51.54
C SER A 975 -54.18 24.41 51.68
N THR A 976 -54.67 25.15 50.68
CA THR A 976 -54.76 26.63 50.76
C THR A 976 -56.19 27.16 50.65
N SER A 977 -56.80 27.16 49.46
CA SER A 977 -58.16 27.68 49.25
C SER A 977 -58.84 27.10 48.05
N GLY A 978 -60.04 26.59 48.22
CA GLY A 978 -60.84 26.01 47.14
C GLY A 978 -61.76 24.93 47.67
N ASN A 979 -62.72 24.53 46.85
CA ASN A 979 -63.61 23.43 47.20
C ASN A 979 -63.00 22.08 46.78
N MET A 980 -63.38 21.03 47.49
CA MET A 980 -63.23 19.66 47.03
C MET A 980 -64.58 19.18 46.49
N ASN A 981 -64.73 19.14 45.16
CA ASN A 981 -65.94 18.70 44.48
C ASN A 981 -65.80 17.20 44.14
N ILE A 982 -66.69 16.35 44.66
CA ILE A 982 -66.52 14.90 44.64
C ILE A 982 -67.64 14.22 43.84
N ASP A 983 -67.25 13.39 42.89
CA ASP A 983 -68.14 12.42 42.24
C ASP A 983 -68.04 11.06 42.94
N THR A 984 -66.87 10.42 42.97
CA THR A 984 -66.74 9.06 43.54
C THR A 984 -65.36 8.78 44.13
N ILE A 985 -65.33 8.32 45.39
CA ILE A 985 -64.16 7.85 46.11
C ILE A 985 -64.47 6.51 46.79
N LYS A 986 -63.58 5.53 46.64
CA LYS A 986 -63.72 4.19 47.23
C LYS A 986 -62.46 3.77 47.99
N ALA A 987 -62.66 3.21 49.19
CA ALA A 987 -61.63 2.56 50.01
C ALA A 987 -62.28 1.37 50.74
N LEU A 988 -62.53 0.25 50.02
CA LEU A 988 -63.36 -0.84 50.54
C LEU A 988 -62.73 -1.55 51.73
N GLY A 989 -63.24 -1.27 52.93
CA GLY A 989 -62.74 -1.85 54.19
C GLY A 989 -61.71 -0.99 54.92
N ASP A 990 -61.33 0.15 54.34
CA ASP A 990 -60.35 1.12 54.88
C ASP A 990 -61.01 2.50 55.03
N ASP A 991 -60.26 3.50 55.47
CA ASP A 991 -60.79 4.82 55.82
C ASP A 991 -60.47 5.90 54.76
N ILE A 992 -61.35 6.90 54.66
CA ILE A 992 -61.19 8.06 53.78
C ILE A 992 -61.03 9.32 54.64
N TYR A 993 -59.99 10.10 54.35
CA TYR A 993 -59.65 11.36 55.01
C TYR A 993 -59.72 12.51 54.00
N LEU A 994 -60.62 13.46 54.22
CA LEU A 994 -60.81 14.64 53.38
C LEU A 994 -60.52 15.87 54.22
N SER A 995 -59.65 16.76 53.74
CA SER A 995 -59.32 18.01 54.43
C SER A 995 -59.33 19.18 53.47
N VAL A 996 -60.07 20.23 53.80
CA VAL A 996 -60.14 21.48 53.05
C VAL A 996 -59.88 22.63 54.01
N ASN A 997 -58.74 23.30 53.86
CA ASN A 997 -58.32 24.37 54.76
C ASN A 997 -59.22 25.62 54.67
N THR A 998 -59.57 26.05 53.45
CA THR A 998 -60.59 27.08 53.22
C THR A 998 -61.45 26.68 52.03
N GLY A 999 -62.77 26.56 52.23
CA GLY A 999 -63.72 26.00 51.25
C GLY A 999 -64.49 24.78 51.75
N GLY A 1000 -65.37 24.26 50.90
CA GLY A 1000 -66.30 23.16 51.22
C GLY A 1000 -65.87 21.81 50.63
N ILE A 1001 -66.37 20.72 51.23
CA ILE A 1001 -66.40 19.37 50.65
C ILE A 1001 -67.79 19.15 50.06
N LEU A 1002 -67.90 19.07 48.73
CA LEU A 1002 -69.18 19.19 48.02
C LEU A 1002 -69.44 18.01 47.10
N ASP A 1003 -70.69 17.54 47.07
CA ASP A 1003 -71.22 16.62 46.07
C ASP A 1003 -71.25 17.28 44.67
N ASN A 1004 -70.73 16.57 43.67
CA ASN A 1004 -70.68 17.00 42.28
C ASN A 1004 -71.44 16.08 41.30
N ASN A 1005 -72.02 14.96 41.76
CA ASN A 1005 -72.78 14.03 40.92
C ASN A 1005 -74.25 13.85 41.34
N GLY A 1006 -74.73 14.62 42.31
CA GLY A 1006 -76.11 14.62 42.77
C GLY A 1006 -76.36 13.39 43.64
N ALA A 1007 -77.54 12.77 43.52
CA ALA A 1007 -77.96 11.67 44.40
C ALA A 1007 -77.18 10.33 44.24
N LEU A 1008 -76.01 10.34 43.60
CA LEU A 1008 -75.17 9.16 43.42
C LEU A 1008 -74.16 9.11 44.58
N THR A 1009 -73.81 7.90 45.03
CA THR A 1009 -72.87 7.75 46.14
C THR A 1009 -71.51 8.38 45.82
N ASN A 1010 -71.13 9.37 46.62
CA ASN A 1010 -69.83 10.01 46.58
C ASN A 1010 -68.76 9.15 47.25
N ILE A 1011 -69.04 8.59 48.44
CA ILE A 1011 -68.03 7.92 49.28
C ILE A 1011 -68.45 6.48 49.57
N THR A 1012 -67.55 5.51 49.41
CA THR A 1012 -67.72 4.13 49.90
C THR A 1012 -66.47 3.67 50.67
N ALA A 1013 -66.58 3.45 51.98
CA ALA A 1013 -65.47 3.10 52.85
C ALA A 1013 -65.89 2.43 54.16
N ASN A 1014 -64.95 1.98 54.99
CA ASN A 1014 -65.23 1.62 56.38
C ASN A 1014 -65.47 2.88 57.22
N GLY A 1015 -64.55 3.85 57.17
CA GLY A 1015 -64.63 5.12 57.89
C GLY A 1015 -64.51 6.34 56.98
N LEU A 1016 -65.22 7.42 57.33
CA LEU A 1016 -65.05 8.75 56.73
C LEU A 1016 -64.64 9.77 57.80
N SER A 1017 -63.53 10.47 57.54
CA SER A 1017 -63.06 11.64 58.28
C SER A 1017 -63.09 12.84 57.34
N GLY A 1018 -63.92 13.85 57.62
CA GLY A 1018 -64.03 15.06 56.81
C GLY A 1018 -63.75 16.30 57.64
N ASP A 1019 -62.83 17.15 57.19
CA ASP A 1019 -62.47 18.43 57.81
C ASP A 1019 -62.63 19.56 56.78
N SER A 1020 -63.50 20.53 57.04
CA SER A 1020 -63.82 21.60 56.09
C SER A 1020 -64.05 22.94 56.79
N ASP A 1021 -63.87 24.03 56.04
CA ASP A 1021 -64.12 25.39 56.53
C ASP A 1021 -65.48 25.93 56.08
N ASN A 1022 -66.08 25.42 54.99
CA ASN A 1022 -67.30 25.98 54.41
C ASN A 1022 -68.30 24.93 53.88
N GLY A 1023 -68.59 23.92 54.68
CA GLY A 1023 -69.68 22.96 54.51
C GLY A 1023 -69.24 21.60 53.98
N ILE A 1024 -70.00 20.57 54.36
CA ILE A 1024 -69.76 19.18 53.94
C ILE A 1024 -71.07 18.61 53.41
N SER A 1025 -71.16 18.30 52.12
CA SER A 1025 -72.35 17.71 51.49
C SER A 1025 -72.00 16.45 50.72
N LEU A 1026 -72.44 15.27 51.19
CA LEU A 1026 -72.05 13.98 50.62
C LEU A 1026 -73.13 12.89 50.76
N ASP A 1027 -73.27 12.09 49.72
CA ASP A 1027 -73.90 10.78 49.73
C ASP A 1027 -72.85 9.68 50.03
N THR A 1028 -73.02 8.93 51.11
CA THR A 1028 -72.03 8.00 51.65
C THR A 1028 -72.55 6.58 51.82
N VAL A 1029 -71.62 5.62 51.81
CA VAL A 1029 -71.80 4.23 52.26
C VAL A 1029 -70.63 3.93 53.19
N VAL A 1030 -70.77 4.29 54.46
CA VAL A 1030 -69.73 4.12 55.47
C VAL A 1030 -70.27 3.53 56.76
N SER A 1031 -69.42 2.80 57.48
CA SER A 1031 -69.73 2.20 58.79
C SER A 1031 -69.33 3.08 59.97
N GLN A 1032 -68.38 3.99 59.77
CA GLN A 1032 -67.89 4.93 60.77
C GLN A 1032 -67.80 6.33 60.18
N MET A 1033 -68.12 7.36 60.95
CA MET A 1033 -68.04 8.75 60.50
C MET A 1033 -67.58 9.69 61.61
N ALA A 1034 -66.69 10.61 61.23
CA ALA A 1034 -66.29 11.75 62.04
C ALA A 1034 -66.12 12.97 61.12
N LEU A 1035 -66.80 14.07 61.43
CA LEU A 1035 -66.78 15.27 60.59
C LEU A 1035 -66.47 16.50 61.45
N ASN A 1036 -65.64 17.39 60.96
CA ASN A 1036 -65.41 18.70 61.52
C ASN A 1036 -65.65 19.74 60.44
N ASN A 1037 -66.47 20.73 60.75
CA ASN A 1037 -66.72 21.84 59.88
C ASN A 1037 -66.71 23.14 60.68
N ASP A 1038 -66.13 24.20 60.11
CA ASP A 1038 -66.26 25.53 60.69
C ASP A 1038 -67.56 26.18 60.15
N GLU A 1039 -67.62 26.72 58.94
CA GLU A 1039 -68.78 27.47 58.42
C GLU A 1039 -69.64 26.68 57.41
N GLY A 1040 -70.90 27.05 57.19
CA GLY A 1040 -71.80 26.31 56.27
C GLY A 1040 -72.48 25.09 56.89
N GLN A 1041 -73.27 24.35 56.10
CA GLN A 1041 -74.05 23.21 56.57
C GLN A 1041 -73.29 21.89 56.36
N ILE A 1042 -73.53 20.93 57.26
CA ILE A 1042 -73.18 19.51 57.05
C ILE A 1042 -74.45 18.79 56.59
N ASP A 1043 -74.50 18.33 55.34
CA ASP A 1043 -75.61 17.60 54.72
C ASP A 1043 -75.14 16.20 54.29
N ILE A 1044 -75.53 15.17 55.01
CA ILE A 1044 -75.07 13.79 54.77
C ILE A 1044 -76.24 12.86 54.54
N PHE A 1045 -76.12 12.02 53.51
CA PHE A 1045 -76.99 10.86 53.31
C PHE A 1045 -76.15 9.59 53.32
N ASN A 1046 -76.24 8.78 54.38
CA ASN A 1046 -75.54 7.51 54.48
C ASN A 1046 -76.46 6.32 54.20
N GLN A 1047 -75.94 5.31 53.52
CA GLN A 1047 -76.61 4.00 53.38
C GLN A 1047 -75.85 2.93 54.17
N GLY A 1048 -76.58 2.11 54.93
CA GLY A 1048 -76.04 1.06 55.79
C GLY A 1048 -76.07 1.43 57.27
N ASP A 1049 -75.49 0.55 58.09
CA ASP A 1049 -75.28 0.81 59.51
C ASP A 1049 -74.16 1.85 59.69
N LEU A 1050 -74.35 2.79 60.62
CA LEU A 1050 -73.42 3.90 60.87
C LEU A 1050 -73.09 4.05 62.35
N ASP A 1051 -71.81 4.22 62.68
CA ASP A 1051 -71.35 4.68 63.99
C ASP A 1051 -70.66 6.05 63.87
N ILE A 1052 -71.25 7.07 64.47
CA ILE A 1052 -70.60 8.37 64.64
C ILE A 1052 -69.58 8.22 65.77
N THR A 1053 -68.30 8.21 65.41
CA THR A 1053 -67.22 7.77 66.29
C THR A 1053 -65.96 8.59 66.06
N THR A 1054 -64.80 8.08 66.47
CA THR A 1054 -63.50 8.66 66.15
C THR A 1054 -62.98 8.03 64.86
N VAL A 1055 -62.75 8.83 63.82
CA VAL A 1055 -62.07 8.40 62.59
C VAL A 1055 -60.86 9.31 62.39
N GLY A 1056 -59.67 8.71 62.36
CA GLY A 1056 -58.40 9.46 62.41
C GLY A 1056 -58.26 10.32 63.65
N THR A 1057 -58.11 11.63 63.44
CA THR A 1057 -57.95 12.63 64.50
C THR A 1057 -59.25 13.35 64.88
N ILE A 1058 -60.32 13.16 64.11
CA ILE A 1058 -61.61 13.84 64.32
C ILE A 1058 -62.49 12.97 65.22
N ASN A 1059 -63.22 13.61 66.12
CA ASN A 1059 -64.02 12.94 67.14
C ASN A 1059 -65.50 13.34 67.07
N GLY A 1060 -66.34 12.46 66.53
CA GLY A 1060 -67.76 12.73 66.35
C GLY A 1060 -68.03 13.71 65.21
N ILE A 1061 -69.12 14.47 65.30
CA ILE A 1061 -69.46 15.49 64.30
C ILE A 1061 -69.53 16.87 64.97
N THR A 1062 -68.74 17.83 64.47
CA THR A 1062 -68.74 19.22 64.93
C THR A 1062 -69.00 20.17 63.77
N ASN A 1063 -69.86 21.18 64.00
CA ASN A 1063 -70.07 22.28 63.05
C ASN A 1063 -70.04 23.63 63.82
N ASP A 1064 -68.87 24.26 63.92
CA ASP A 1064 -68.54 25.28 64.95
C ASP A 1064 -68.10 26.66 64.41
N GLY A 1065 -68.71 27.12 63.32
CA GLY A 1065 -68.32 28.34 62.61
C GLY A 1065 -68.79 29.65 63.20
N SER A 1066 -68.13 30.74 62.79
CA SER A 1066 -68.34 32.06 63.38
C SER A 1066 -69.45 32.89 62.71
N THR A 1067 -69.92 32.49 61.51
CA THR A 1067 -70.88 33.27 60.72
C THR A 1067 -71.98 32.43 60.04
N GLY A 1068 -73.25 32.62 60.43
CA GLY A 1068 -74.44 31.99 59.81
C GLY A 1068 -74.94 30.69 60.47
N PRO A 1069 -76.13 30.17 60.09
CA PRO A 1069 -76.65 28.93 60.64
C PRO A 1069 -75.86 27.72 60.10
N ALA A 1070 -75.23 26.97 61.02
CA ALA A 1070 -74.34 25.86 60.76
C ALA A 1070 -75.06 24.52 61.02
N ASP A 1071 -76.16 24.27 60.30
CA ASP A 1071 -76.99 23.08 60.53
C ASP A 1071 -76.22 21.78 60.24
N ILE A 1072 -76.55 20.72 60.99
CA ILE A 1072 -76.10 19.34 60.74
C ILE A 1072 -77.34 18.53 60.37
N ASN A 1073 -77.48 18.16 59.11
CA ASN A 1073 -78.53 17.30 58.58
C ASN A 1073 -77.93 15.95 58.19
N LEU A 1074 -78.30 14.88 58.92
CA LEU A 1074 -77.82 13.52 58.66
C LEU A 1074 -79.00 12.59 58.43
N VAL A 1075 -79.04 11.94 57.28
CA VAL A 1075 -80.02 10.90 56.95
C VAL A 1075 -79.29 9.56 56.80
N ASN A 1076 -79.70 8.52 57.51
CA ASN A 1076 -79.09 7.20 57.48
C ASN A 1076 -80.08 6.08 57.12
N VAL A 1077 -79.69 5.19 56.21
CA VAL A 1077 -80.48 4.01 55.80
C VAL A 1077 -79.92 2.75 56.48
N GLY A 1078 -80.17 2.63 57.78
CA GLY A 1078 -79.78 1.49 58.62
C GLY A 1078 -79.85 1.86 60.10
N SER A 1079 -79.15 1.10 60.95
CA SER A 1079 -78.98 1.45 62.36
C SER A 1079 -77.95 2.58 62.53
N LEU A 1080 -78.17 3.45 63.51
CA LEU A 1080 -77.26 4.56 63.83
C LEU A 1080 -76.79 4.44 65.28
N THR A 1081 -75.49 4.46 65.51
CA THR A 1081 -74.90 4.63 66.84
C THR A 1081 -74.17 5.96 66.90
N ILE A 1082 -74.31 6.68 68.01
CA ILE A 1082 -73.60 7.92 68.30
C ILE A 1082 -72.66 7.64 69.46
N SER A 1083 -71.47 7.13 69.14
CA SER A 1083 -70.41 6.80 70.11
C SER A 1083 -69.57 8.00 70.52
N GLN A 1084 -69.53 9.05 69.70
CA GLN A 1084 -68.84 10.31 69.96
C GLN A 1084 -69.77 11.51 69.75
N PRO A 1085 -69.46 12.68 70.34
CA PRO A 1085 -70.41 13.80 70.37
C PRO A 1085 -70.81 14.30 68.98
N VAL A 1086 -72.06 14.73 68.84
CA VAL A 1086 -72.53 15.53 67.70
C VAL A 1086 -72.86 16.92 68.23
N SER A 1087 -72.14 17.96 67.81
CA SER A 1087 -72.31 19.28 68.41
C SER A 1087 -72.17 20.47 67.48
N ILE A 1088 -72.92 21.51 67.83
CA ILE A 1088 -72.82 22.88 67.34
C ILE A 1088 -72.67 23.78 68.58
N THR A 1089 -71.82 24.79 68.53
CA THR A 1089 -71.57 25.71 69.66
C THR A 1089 -71.92 27.16 69.39
N THR A 1090 -72.11 27.57 68.13
CA THR A 1090 -72.33 28.97 67.73
C THR A 1090 -73.78 29.27 67.32
N ASP A 1091 -74.26 28.74 66.19
CA ASP A 1091 -75.64 28.88 65.67
C ASP A 1091 -75.97 27.74 64.68
N GLY A 1092 -77.18 27.19 64.73
CA GLY A 1092 -77.59 26.07 63.87
C GLY A 1092 -78.33 24.95 64.61
N ALA A 1093 -79.05 24.13 63.86
CA ALA A 1093 -79.82 22.98 64.32
C ALA A 1093 -79.15 21.64 63.95
N ILE A 1094 -79.41 20.61 64.75
CA ILE A 1094 -79.05 19.22 64.42
C ILE A 1094 -80.35 18.50 64.03
N ASP A 1095 -80.40 17.91 62.84
CA ASP A 1095 -81.45 16.98 62.42
C ASP A 1095 -80.84 15.65 61.97
N ILE A 1096 -81.12 14.61 62.74
CA ILE A 1096 -80.67 13.25 62.47
C ILE A 1096 -81.89 12.38 62.20
N GLN A 1097 -81.92 11.74 61.05
CA GLN A 1097 -82.99 10.83 60.63
C GLN A 1097 -82.39 9.48 60.28
N THR A 1098 -82.92 8.39 60.82
CA THR A 1098 -82.46 7.03 60.49
C THR A 1098 -83.62 6.06 60.35
N HIS A 1099 -83.39 4.97 59.60
CA HIS A 1099 -84.35 3.87 59.44
C HIS A 1099 -84.45 2.93 60.66
N SER A 1100 -83.61 3.14 61.67
CA SER A 1100 -83.64 2.54 63.03
C SER A 1100 -82.80 1.26 63.26
N PRO A 1101 -82.42 0.96 64.52
CA PRO A 1101 -82.51 1.80 65.74
C PRO A 1101 -81.45 2.91 65.82
N VAL A 1102 -81.67 3.91 66.70
CA VAL A 1102 -80.65 4.91 67.13
C VAL A 1102 -80.15 4.59 68.55
N ASN A 1103 -78.85 4.41 68.71
CA ASN A 1103 -78.18 4.29 70.02
C ASN A 1103 -77.34 5.54 70.31
N VAL A 1104 -77.77 6.39 71.24
CA VAL A 1104 -77.08 7.62 71.65
C VAL A 1104 -76.19 7.35 72.87
N ASN A 1105 -74.89 7.16 72.63
CA ASN A 1105 -73.87 6.87 73.65
C ASN A 1105 -72.97 8.07 74.00
N ALA A 1106 -73.08 9.18 73.27
CA ALA A 1106 -72.37 10.42 73.50
C ALA A 1106 -73.31 11.63 73.35
N ASN A 1107 -72.87 12.81 73.83
CA ASN A 1107 -73.72 13.99 73.86
C ASN A 1107 -74.08 14.50 72.47
N VAL A 1108 -75.34 14.91 72.29
CA VAL A 1108 -75.80 15.64 71.11
C VAL A 1108 -76.22 17.03 71.55
N SER A 1109 -75.62 18.10 71.03
CA SER A 1109 -75.84 19.46 71.54
C SER A 1109 -75.83 20.53 70.46
N ALA A 1110 -76.85 21.39 70.40
CA ALA A 1110 -76.85 22.55 69.51
C ALA A 1110 -77.45 23.83 70.17
N PRO A 1111 -77.17 25.03 69.63
CA PRO A 1111 -77.90 26.25 69.98
C PRO A 1111 -79.32 26.26 69.41
N GLY A 1112 -79.51 25.78 68.19
CA GLY A 1112 -80.82 25.59 67.55
C GLY A 1112 -81.49 24.28 67.96
N ASN A 1113 -82.52 23.87 67.21
CA ASN A 1113 -83.26 22.65 67.50
C ASN A 1113 -82.36 21.41 67.39
N VAL A 1114 -82.61 20.41 68.23
CA VAL A 1114 -82.00 19.07 68.08
C VAL A 1114 -83.12 18.08 67.81
N SER A 1115 -83.15 17.51 66.62
CA SER A 1115 -84.10 16.52 66.14
C SER A 1115 -83.41 15.19 65.91
N ILE A 1116 -83.93 14.12 66.51
CA ILE A 1116 -83.50 12.75 66.24
C ILE A 1116 -84.75 11.93 65.93
N THR A 1117 -84.80 11.35 64.74
CA THR A 1117 -85.88 10.50 64.26
C THR A 1117 -85.35 9.10 63.97
N ALA A 1118 -85.89 8.09 64.65
CA ALA A 1118 -85.73 6.68 64.35
C ALA A 1118 -87.06 6.16 63.82
N GLY A 1119 -87.13 5.84 62.53
CA GLY A 1119 -88.30 5.18 61.98
C GLY A 1119 -88.15 4.85 60.50
N ASP A 1120 -88.23 3.57 60.16
CA ASP A 1120 -88.69 3.15 58.86
C ASP A 1120 -90.17 2.73 58.95
N ASN A 1121 -90.97 3.09 57.95
CA ASN A 1121 -92.43 2.90 58.05
C ASN A 1121 -92.82 1.42 57.82
N ASP A 1122 -91.99 0.46 58.23
CA ASP A 1122 -91.99 -0.95 57.81
C ASP A 1122 -92.79 -1.88 58.76
N GLY A 1123 -93.05 -1.43 59.99
CA GLY A 1123 -93.85 -2.13 61.00
C GLY A 1123 -93.09 -3.17 61.84
N ALA A 1124 -91.76 -3.25 61.74
CA ALA A 1124 -90.88 -3.96 62.66
C ALA A 1124 -90.85 -3.26 64.03
N THR A 1125 -90.53 -4.01 65.09
CA THR A 1125 -90.43 -3.47 66.46
C THR A 1125 -89.00 -3.04 66.80
N THR A 1126 -88.34 -2.38 65.85
CA THR A 1126 -86.91 -2.02 65.95
C THR A 1126 -86.69 -0.52 65.80
N ASP A 1127 -87.77 0.26 65.76
CA ASP A 1127 -87.76 1.71 65.60
C ASP A 1127 -87.46 2.46 66.90
N ASP A 1128 -86.36 2.09 67.55
CA ASP A 1128 -86.03 2.53 68.90
C ASP A 1128 -85.02 3.69 68.91
N ILE A 1129 -85.17 4.59 69.90
CA ILE A 1129 -84.11 5.50 70.33
C ILE A 1129 -83.67 5.11 71.74
N ALA A 1130 -82.44 4.63 71.90
CA ALA A 1130 -81.85 4.31 73.20
C ALA A 1130 -80.79 5.35 73.60
N ILE A 1131 -80.89 5.93 74.80
CA ILE A 1131 -79.95 6.94 75.32
C ILE A 1131 -79.21 6.35 76.53
N ALA A 1132 -77.89 6.27 76.45
CA ALA A 1132 -77.02 5.67 77.47
C ALA A 1132 -76.86 6.53 78.73
N ALA A 1133 -76.42 5.91 79.83
CA ALA A 1133 -76.35 6.58 81.14
C ALA A 1133 -75.39 7.79 81.13
N ASN A 1134 -75.80 8.91 81.74
CA ASN A 1134 -75.05 10.18 81.83
C ASN A 1134 -74.83 10.93 80.50
N ILE A 1135 -75.67 10.68 79.49
CA ILE A 1135 -75.63 11.34 78.19
C ILE A 1135 -76.72 12.40 78.05
N ASN A 1136 -76.37 13.53 77.45
CA ASN A 1136 -77.28 14.64 77.19
C ASN A 1136 -77.59 14.80 75.70
N ILE A 1137 -78.87 14.94 75.38
CA ILE A 1137 -79.38 15.48 74.12
C ILE A 1137 -79.93 16.86 74.45
N GLN A 1138 -79.27 17.92 74.00
CA GLN A 1138 -79.48 19.27 74.49
C GLN A 1138 -79.63 20.29 73.36
N SER A 1139 -80.65 21.13 73.47
CA SER A 1139 -80.73 22.40 72.76
C SER A 1139 -80.59 23.56 73.76
N THR A 1140 -79.67 24.50 73.52
CA THR A 1140 -79.43 25.64 74.41
C THR A 1140 -80.28 26.87 74.08
N GLY A 1141 -80.81 26.98 72.85
CA GLY A 1141 -81.64 28.08 72.37
C GLY A 1141 -82.92 27.66 71.62
N GLY A 1142 -83.16 26.37 71.43
CA GLY A 1142 -84.34 25.80 70.77
C GLY A 1142 -84.95 24.59 71.50
N ASP A 1143 -85.66 23.75 70.75
CA ASP A 1143 -86.36 22.56 71.24
C ASP A 1143 -85.58 21.28 70.94
N VAL A 1144 -85.84 20.23 71.73
CA VAL A 1144 -85.36 18.86 71.46
C VAL A 1144 -86.54 17.99 71.03
N TYR A 1145 -86.46 17.42 69.83
CA TYR A 1145 -87.44 16.51 69.25
C TYR A 1145 -86.85 15.10 69.15
N LEU A 1146 -87.48 14.14 69.82
CA LEU A 1146 -87.14 12.72 69.69
C LEU A 1146 -88.37 12.00 69.14
N THR A 1147 -88.22 11.37 67.98
CA THR A 1147 -89.30 10.63 67.32
C THR A 1147 -88.84 9.20 67.10
N ALA A 1148 -89.44 8.25 67.80
CA ALA A 1148 -89.23 6.82 67.61
C ALA A 1148 -90.51 6.19 67.08
N GLY A 1149 -90.41 5.22 66.18
CA GLY A 1149 -91.55 4.40 65.75
C GLY A 1149 -92.06 3.48 66.86
N ASP A 1150 -91.15 3.03 67.75
CA ASP A 1150 -91.43 2.17 68.90
C ASP A 1150 -91.03 2.84 70.23
N ASP A 1151 -89.91 2.44 70.85
CA ASP A 1151 -89.54 2.84 72.20
C ASP A 1151 -88.47 3.95 72.23
N ILE A 1152 -88.66 4.93 73.11
CA ILE A 1152 -87.58 5.84 73.54
C ILE A 1152 -87.13 5.39 74.94
N THR A 1153 -85.92 4.84 75.03
CA THR A 1153 -85.35 4.34 76.29
C THR A 1153 -84.30 5.29 76.85
N GLN A 1154 -84.51 5.77 78.07
CA GLN A 1154 -83.57 6.64 78.79
C GLN A 1154 -82.92 5.89 79.96
N ALA A 1155 -81.60 5.71 79.93
CA ALA A 1155 -80.86 5.18 81.06
C ALA A 1155 -80.72 6.21 82.20
N ALA A 1156 -80.36 5.76 83.41
CA ALA A 1156 -80.21 6.64 84.56
C ALA A 1156 -79.14 7.72 84.34
N GLY A 1157 -79.44 8.98 84.69
CA GLY A 1157 -78.52 10.12 84.57
C GLY A 1157 -78.54 10.80 83.19
N THR A 1158 -79.41 10.38 82.27
CA THR A 1158 -79.61 11.04 80.97
C THR A 1158 -80.31 12.40 81.08
N GLY A 1159 -80.01 13.31 80.15
CA GLY A 1159 -80.67 14.59 80.00
C GLY A 1159 -81.25 14.78 78.59
N VAL A 1160 -82.54 15.04 78.49
CA VAL A 1160 -83.17 15.58 77.26
C VAL A 1160 -83.60 17.00 77.59
N ILE A 1161 -82.82 17.98 77.13
CA ILE A 1161 -82.80 19.33 77.71
C ILE A 1161 -83.08 20.35 76.60
N SER A 1162 -84.22 21.05 76.67
CA SER A 1162 -84.55 22.18 75.79
C SER A 1162 -84.26 23.52 76.48
N ALA A 1163 -84.21 24.61 75.71
CA ALA A 1163 -83.95 25.93 76.24
C ALA A 1163 -84.99 26.35 77.31
N GLY A 1164 -84.52 26.61 78.54
CA GLY A 1164 -85.36 27.01 79.68
C GLY A 1164 -85.88 25.87 80.58
N GLY A 1165 -85.41 24.62 80.36
CA GLY A 1165 -85.71 23.42 81.17
C GLY A 1165 -84.63 23.04 82.17
#